data_AF-A0A3B5BF18-F1
#
_entry.id   AF-A0A3B5BF18-F1
#
_cell.length_a   1.000
_cell.length_b   1.000
_cell.length_c   1.000
_cell.angle_alpha   90.00
_cell.angle_beta   90.00
_cell.angle_gamma   90.00
#
_symmetry.space_group_name_H-M   'P 1'
#
loop_
_entity.id
_entity.type
_entity.pdbx_description
1 polymer ?
#
loop_
_entity_poly.entity_id
_entity_poly.type
_entity_poly.pdbx_seq_one_letter_code
_entity_poly.pdbx_strand_id
1 'polypeptide(L)'
;MTQTGLLLVFSPGWLKSFLCSLKLKWATAGSYLLTFKSKLLAFTFLSEDHGCAHGSCYPATGDLLVGREKNLKASSTCGMRRKEPYCIVSHLQDEKKCFDCDSRRPYDPVYNTINHRIENVITTFKPHRKKSWWQSENGKSDVFIQLDLEAEFHFTHLIMTFKTFRPAAMLIERSADFGRSWQTYRYFAHDCAASFPGVSQGHLRTINDVICESRYSDIEPSTEGEVIYRVLDPAIRIEDPYSPNIQNQLKITNLRVNFTKLHTLGDNLLDPRAEIKEKYYYAIYELVVRGNCFCYGHASECAPIEGIRDDIEGMVHGRCVCNHNTKGLNCEQCDDFHNDLPWRPAEGRNTNACKKCSCNSHSSVCHFDMAVFLATGNVSGGVCDDCQHNTMGRNCEMCKPFYYKDPIKDIRDPRVCIACDCDPDGSQNGGMCDSHTDPSLGMVGGQCRCKANVEGPRCDKCKTGFFGLSAENPQGCQREYELCNIPKTSSEHCRQHVPPLLTCSMDSGQCRCRSHMVGRQCTQVESGYFFMALDHFLYEAEAAKMGQVSVLETREHQPGRPASWTGLGFARVPEGGTLELVISDVPYSMEYDLLVRYETQMPRDWEEVRITVIRPGPIPTSSPCGNTIPDDDRISVSLPAGSRFVVPPQPVCLERGVTYTLRFEFRRYQDVDNLPRPSPLLSVPLRLQVALMPRHASLEMFNAGDPASNSRKQTYERYRCHEGAKSVTRPLMSDTCAKLVLSIVLTAVLVLLPACNCDPQGSVSSMCDVRGGQCRCRPNVIGRRCDQCAPGTYGFGPSGCIGEEPDRRPVRSGHVFKLSVIQSKKKRVFTGIKMTCLPTKLGFGKTPLLFSFPV
;
A
#
# COMPACT_ATOMS: atom_id res chain seq x y z
N MET A 1 20.20 -43.27 -51.00
CA MET A 1 19.11 -42.48 -51.61
C MET A 1 19.34 -41.03 -51.22
N THR A 2 19.98 -40.25 -52.10
CA THR A 2 19.39 -39.46 -53.23
C THR A 2 18.92 -38.09 -52.74
N GLN A 3 19.70 -37.02 -52.97
CA GLN A 3 19.61 -36.07 -54.12
C GLN A 3 18.70 -34.86 -53.76
N THR A 4 18.93 -33.61 -54.15
CA THR A 4 20.02 -32.88 -54.87
C THR A 4 19.92 -31.39 -54.45
N GLY A 5 20.96 -30.55 -54.39
CA GLY A 5 21.74 -30.00 -55.52
C GLY A 5 21.22 -28.57 -55.87
N LEU A 6 21.89 -27.65 -56.59
CA LEU A 6 23.26 -27.43 -57.12
C LEU A 6 23.40 -25.86 -57.19
N LEU A 7 24.52 -25.12 -56.93
CA LEU A 7 25.94 -25.16 -57.35
C LEU A 7 26.25 -24.07 -58.42
N LEU A 8 27.42 -23.40 -58.29
CA LEU A 8 28.20 -22.51 -59.21
C LEU A 8 28.50 -21.12 -58.57
N VAL A 9 29.72 -20.64 -58.22
CA VAL A 9 31.14 -20.70 -58.73
C VAL A 9 31.46 -19.46 -59.59
N PHE A 10 32.47 -18.60 -59.27
CA PHE A 10 33.93 -18.81 -59.42
C PHE A 10 34.86 -18.03 -58.44
N SER A 11 35.90 -18.74 -57.94
CA SER A 11 37.37 -18.46 -57.86
C SER A 11 38.01 -17.06 -58.03
N PRO A 12 39.31 -16.84 -57.63
CA PRO A 12 40.08 -17.37 -56.47
C PRO A 12 41.04 -16.33 -55.79
N GLY A 13 41.65 -16.65 -54.63
CA GLY A 13 42.62 -15.74 -53.95
C GLY A 13 43.50 -16.28 -52.80
N TRP A 14 44.55 -17.05 -53.16
CA TRP A 14 45.85 -17.30 -52.46
C TRP A 14 46.00 -17.63 -50.94
N LEU A 15 46.78 -18.71 -50.72
CA LEU A 15 47.61 -19.12 -49.56
C LEU A 15 47.03 -19.57 -48.19
N LYS A 16 47.53 -20.75 -47.77
CA LYS A 16 47.74 -21.26 -46.40
C LYS A 16 49.08 -22.01 -46.40
N SER A 17 49.83 -22.06 -45.28
CA SER A 17 50.43 -23.32 -44.76
C SER A 17 51.25 -23.20 -43.47
N PHE A 18 51.36 -24.34 -42.76
CA PHE A 18 52.50 -24.79 -41.91
C PHE A 18 52.84 -23.98 -40.62
N LEU A 19 53.52 -24.54 -39.60
CA LEU A 19 53.92 -25.93 -39.28
C LEU A 19 53.96 -26.16 -37.73
N CYS A 20 54.49 -27.31 -37.28
CA CYS A 20 54.71 -27.65 -35.87
C CYS A 20 56.05 -28.41 -35.66
N SER A 21 56.71 -28.16 -34.51
CA SER A 21 57.78 -28.95 -33.85
C SER A 21 59.12 -29.26 -34.55
N LEU A 22 60.23 -29.05 -33.82
CA LEU A 22 61.30 -30.07 -33.64
C LEU A 22 62.08 -29.86 -32.31
N LYS A 23 63.16 -30.63 -32.06
CA LYS A 23 63.83 -30.86 -30.75
C LYS A 23 65.38 -30.75 -30.82
N LEU A 24 66.08 -31.03 -29.68
CA LEU A 24 67.52 -31.37 -29.47
C LEU A 24 68.50 -30.15 -29.35
N LYS A 25 69.65 -30.16 -28.61
CA LYS A 25 70.32 -31.15 -27.71
C LYS A 25 71.44 -30.53 -26.79
N TRP A 26 71.46 -30.86 -25.49
CA TRP A 26 72.58 -31.18 -24.55
C TRP A 26 73.95 -30.41 -24.45
N ALA A 27 74.57 -30.54 -23.25
CA ALA A 27 76.02 -30.47 -22.89
C ALA A 27 76.64 -29.06 -22.58
N THR A 28 77.63 -28.84 -21.68
CA THR A 28 78.30 -29.69 -20.65
C THR A 28 79.09 -28.85 -19.61
N ALA A 29 79.54 -29.51 -18.52
CA ALA A 29 80.67 -29.15 -17.62
C ALA A 29 80.49 -28.02 -16.58
N GLY A 30 81.33 -28.07 -15.52
CA GLY A 30 81.35 -27.11 -14.41
C GLY A 30 82.57 -27.33 -13.48
N SER A 31 82.70 -26.46 -12.47
CA SER A 31 83.71 -26.44 -11.40
C SER A 31 85.19 -26.25 -11.81
N TYR A 32 85.81 -25.16 -11.33
CA TYR A 32 86.90 -25.25 -10.33
C TYR A 32 87.33 -23.88 -9.74
N LEU A 33 87.93 -23.95 -8.54
CA LEU A 33 88.70 -22.94 -7.77
C LEU A 33 88.03 -21.67 -7.18
N LEU A 34 87.81 -21.76 -5.86
CA LEU A 34 88.20 -20.81 -4.79
C LEU A 34 87.76 -19.32 -4.81
N THR A 35 86.75 -19.05 -3.98
CA THR A 35 86.85 -18.16 -2.80
C THR A 35 88.00 -17.13 -2.72
N PHE A 36 87.70 -15.82 -2.81
CA PHE A 36 88.03 -14.84 -1.75
C PHE A 36 87.36 -13.46 -1.98
N LYS A 37 86.30 -13.16 -1.20
CA LYS A 37 85.87 -11.83 -0.69
C LYS A 37 84.39 -11.88 -0.26
N SER A 38 84.15 -12.01 1.04
CA SER A 38 82.83 -11.74 1.63
C SER A 38 82.72 -10.27 2.04
N LYS A 39 81.49 -9.81 2.33
CA LYS A 39 81.16 -8.50 2.92
C LYS A 39 81.43 -7.23 2.08
N LEU A 40 80.81 -7.10 0.89
CA LEU A 40 80.21 -5.81 0.47
C LEU A 40 79.13 -5.91 -0.64
N LEU A 41 78.19 -6.85 -0.54
CA LEU A 41 77.03 -6.92 -1.45
C LEU A 41 75.89 -7.71 -0.80
N ALA A 42 75.01 -6.98 -0.09
CA ALA A 42 73.86 -7.56 0.62
C ALA A 42 72.77 -6.51 0.92
N PHE A 43 72.27 -5.80 -0.11
CA PHE A 43 70.92 -5.19 -0.09
C PHE A 43 70.44 -4.82 -1.52
N THR A 44 70.65 -5.73 -2.47
CA THR A 44 69.95 -5.76 -3.75
C THR A 44 69.06 -7.01 -3.77
N PHE A 45 67.93 -6.94 -3.07
CA PHE A 45 66.87 -7.92 -3.26
C PHE A 45 66.31 -7.76 -4.67
N LEU A 46 66.04 -8.89 -5.35
CA LEU A 46 65.53 -8.85 -6.71
C LEU A 46 64.10 -8.31 -6.71
N SER A 47 63.89 -7.19 -7.38
CA SER A 47 62.64 -6.94 -8.09
C SER A 47 62.66 -7.77 -9.38
N GLU A 48 62.41 -9.07 -9.27
CA GLU A 48 61.92 -9.83 -10.43
C GLU A 48 60.55 -9.24 -10.81
N ASP A 49 60.30 -9.14 -12.12
CA ASP A 49 59.09 -8.52 -12.69
C ASP A 49 57.85 -9.45 -12.58
N HIS A 50 57.55 -9.85 -11.36
CA HIS A 50 56.29 -10.52 -11.01
C HIS A 50 55.22 -9.45 -10.83
N GLY A 51 54.44 -9.18 -11.87
CA GLY A 51 53.25 -8.32 -11.78
C GLY A 51 52.24 -8.82 -10.73
N CYS A 52 51.18 -8.04 -10.50
CA CYS A 52 50.17 -8.24 -9.43
C CYS A 52 49.38 -9.58 -9.45
N ALA A 53 49.76 -10.59 -10.24
CA ALA A 53 49.10 -11.89 -10.28
C ALA A 53 49.41 -12.80 -9.08
N HIS A 54 50.48 -12.53 -8.31
CA HIS A 54 51.08 -13.52 -7.38
C HIS A 54 51.37 -13.01 -5.96
N GLY A 55 50.96 -11.79 -5.62
CA GLY A 55 51.20 -11.20 -4.29
C GLY A 55 51.01 -9.69 -4.27
N SER A 56 51.54 -9.03 -3.24
CA SER A 56 51.57 -7.57 -3.14
C SER A 56 52.51 -6.96 -4.19
N CYS A 57 52.02 -5.97 -4.94
CA CYS A 57 52.76 -5.22 -5.95
C CYS A 57 52.78 -3.72 -5.62
N TYR A 58 53.86 -3.03 -5.97
CA TYR A 58 54.07 -1.62 -5.60
C TYR A 58 54.66 -0.83 -6.78
N PRO A 59 54.30 0.46 -6.96
CA PRO A 59 54.94 1.31 -7.96
C PRO A 59 56.41 1.61 -7.61
N ALA A 60 57.25 1.74 -8.65
CA ALA A 60 58.66 2.07 -8.52
C ALA A 60 58.90 3.42 -7.79
N THR A 61 60.00 3.51 -7.04
CA THR A 61 60.39 4.74 -6.34
C THR A 61 61.18 5.69 -7.24
N GLY A 62 60.78 6.95 -7.30
CA GLY A 62 61.48 8.03 -8.00
C GLY A 62 61.66 9.29 -7.14
N ASP A 63 61.97 10.41 -7.80
CA ASP A 63 62.01 11.74 -7.18
C ASP A 63 60.69 12.47 -7.51
N LEU A 64 59.92 12.83 -6.47
CA LEU A 64 58.61 13.46 -6.62
C LEU A 64 58.70 14.87 -7.22
N LEU A 65 59.89 15.49 -7.29
CA LEU A 65 60.10 16.81 -7.89
C LEU A 65 60.05 16.82 -9.43
N VAL A 66 60.36 15.70 -10.08
CA VAL A 66 60.43 15.62 -11.55
C VAL A 66 59.05 15.87 -12.15
N GLY A 67 58.94 16.85 -13.06
CA GLY A 67 57.67 17.26 -13.65
C GLY A 67 56.80 18.16 -12.77
N ARG A 68 57.29 18.56 -11.59
CA ARG A 68 56.58 19.41 -10.62
C ARG A 68 57.26 20.76 -10.38
N GLU A 69 58.00 21.26 -11.36
CA GLU A 69 58.78 22.51 -11.30
C GLU A 69 57.91 23.72 -10.92
N LYS A 70 56.65 23.74 -11.36
CA LYS A 70 55.67 24.81 -11.09
C LYS A 70 55.03 24.74 -9.69
N ASN A 71 55.08 23.57 -9.05
CA ASN A 71 54.51 23.35 -7.73
C ASN A 71 55.53 23.55 -6.61
N LEU A 72 56.82 23.58 -6.95
CA LEU A 72 57.91 23.92 -6.04
C LEU A 72 58.02 25.45 -5.88
N LYS A 73 58.02 25.92 -4.63
CA LYS A 73 57.94 27.34 -4.27
C LYS A 73 59.00 27.68 -3.23
N ALA A 74 59.56 28.87 -3.29
CA ALA A 74 60.43 29.43 -2.26
C ALA A 74 59.92 30.81 -1.81
N SER A 75 60.01 31.11 -0.50
CA SER A 75 59.59 32.41 0.06
C SER A 75 60.62 33.53 -0.09
N SER A 76 61.78 33.21 -0.67
CA SER A 76 62.88 34.12 -0.93
C SER A 76 63.73 33.58 -2.08
N THR A 77 64.09 34.47 -3.00
CA THR A 77 65.00 34.17 -4.11
C THR A 77 65.72 35.47 -4.47
N CYS A 78 67.06 35.44 -4.53
CA CYS A 78 67.83 36.64 -4.91
C CYS A 78 67.51 37.10 -6.33
N GLY A 79 67.71 38.38 -6.60
CA GLY A 79 67.71 38.93 -7.95
C GLY A 79 66.33 38.99 -8.62
N MET A 80 65.23 38.78 -7.89
CA MET A 80 63.88 38.64 -8.48
C MET A 80 63.25 39.96 -8.93
N ARG A 81 63.68 41.10 -8.37
CA ARG A 81 63.16 42.44 -8.73
C ARG A 81 64.18 43.28 -9.50
N ARG A 82 65.45 43.20 -9.09
CA ARG A 82 66.61 43.87 -9.69
C ARG A 82 67.83 42.97 -9.52
N LYS A 83 68.92 43.27 -10.23
CA LYS A 83 70.23 42.64 -10.04
C LYS A 83 70.73 42.90 -8.61
N GLU A 84 71.22 41.87 -7.92
CA GLU A 84 71.62 41.90 -6.50
C GLU A 84 73.00 41.24 -6.33
N PRO A 85 73.97 41.88 -5.64
CA PRO A 85 75.29 41.31 -5.40
C PRO A 85 75.26 40.24 -4.29
N TYR A 86 76.20 39.30 -4.27
CA TYR A 86 76.44 38.36 -3.18
C TYR A 86 77.92 37.91 -3.15
N CYS A 87 78.41 37.39 -2.02
CA CYS A 87 79.81 37.03 -1.82
C CYS A 87 79.99 35.62 -1.25
N ILE A 88 80.83 34.79 -1.88
CA ILE A 88 81.03 33.39 -1.46
C ILE A 88 82.09 33.31 -0.34
N VAL A 89 81.63 32.95 0.88
CA VAL A 89 82.47 32.90 2.10
C VAL A 89 83.62 31.88 2.02
N SER A 90 83.42 30.75 1.34
CA SER A 90 84.46 29.71 1.20
C SER A 90 85.64 30.14 0.32
N HIS A 91 85.55 31.26 -0.41
CA HIS A 91 86.66 31.81 -1.19
C HIS A 91 87.53 32.81 -0.41
N LEU A 92 87.22 33.13 0.85
CA LEU A 92 87.84 34.23 1.59
C LEU A 92 89.33 34.06 1.98
N GLN A 93 89.99 32.98 1.55
CA GLN A 93 91.46 32.86 1.63
C GLN A 93 92.17 33.55 0.44
N ASP A 94 91.51 33.70 -0.72
CA ASP A 94 92.04 34.37 -1.92
C ASP A 94 91.03 35.38 -2.48
N GLU A 95 91.33 36.68 -2.39
CA GLU A 95 90.63 37.83 -2.98
C GLU A 95 89.09 37.72 -3.09
N LYS A 96 88.33 38.30 -2.13
CA LYS A 96 86.86 38.39 -2.07
C LYS A 96 86.13 38.31 -3.43
N LYS A 97 85.75 37.10 -3.85
CA LYS A 97 84.98 36.87 -5.09
C LYS A 97 83.49 37.06 -4.80
N CYS A 98 83.03 38.29 -5.00
CA CYS A 98 81.62 38.63 -5.06
C CYS A 98 81.10 38.56 -6.51
N PHE A 99 79.82 38.24 -6.66
CA PHE A 99 79.14 37.95 -7.89
C PHE A 99 77.77 38.63 -7.89
N ASP A 100 77.02 38.50 -9.00
CA ASP A 100 75.67 39.05 -9.15
C ASP A 100 74.63 37.94 -9.32
N CYS A 101 73.43 38.19 -8.81
CA CYS A 101 72.23 37.38 -9.03
C CYS A 101 71.17 38.19 -9.81
N ASP A 102 70.60 37.61 -10.86
CA ASP A 102 69.49 38.16 -11.67
C ASP A 102 68.51 37.05 -12.06
N SER A 103 67.59 36.75 -11.14
CA SER A 103 66.56 35.73 -11.31
C SER A 103 65.33 36.21 -12.11
N ARG A 104 65.37 37.38 -12.76
CA ARG A 104 64.22 37.92 -13.51
C ARG A 104 63.86 37.10 -14.75
N ARG A 105 64.82 36.41 -15.36
CA ARG A 105 64.64 35.45 -16.47
C ARG A 105 65.12 34.06 -16.02
N PRO A 106 64.62 32.94 -16.58
CA PRO A 106 65.10 31.59 -16.25
C PRO A 106 66.61 31.40 -16.46
N TYR A 107 67.19 30.34 -15.86
CA TYR A 107 68.58 29.96 -16.08
C TYR A 107 68.81 29.46 -17.51
N ASP A 108 69.89 29.91 -18.13
CA ASP A 108 70.39 29.41 -19.41
C ASP A 108 71.93 29.37 -19.38
N PRO A 109 72.58 28.26 -19.76
CA PRO A 109 74.03 28.08 -19.62
C PRO A 109 74.87 28.97 -20.54
N VAL A 110 74.28 29.69 -21.50
CA VAL A 110 74.93 30.62 -22.42
C VAL A 110 74.45 32.05 -22.19
N TYR A 111 73.14 32.26 -22.04
CA TYR A 111 72.51 33.59 -22.02
C TYR A 111 72.18 34.12 -20.62
N ASN A 112 72.06 33.27 -19.60
CA ASN A 112 71.70 33.71 -18.24
C ASN A 112 72.19 32.74 -17.14
N THR A 113 73.49 32.77 -16.87
CA THR A 113 74.15 31.93 -15.86
C THR A 113 73.97 32.43 -14.41
N ILE A 114 73.37 33.61 -14.21
CA ILE A 114 73.20 34.28 -12.90
C ILE A 114 71.76 34.20 -12.35
N ASN A 115 70.92 33.32 -12.91
CA ASN A 115 69.63 32.97 -12.32
C ASN A 115 69.81 31.94 -11.21
N HIS A 116 69.19 32.18 -10.04
CA HIS A 116 69.23 31.25 -8.90
C HIS A 116 67.83 30.96 -8.34
N ARG A 117 66.86 30.67 -9.21
CA ARG A 117 65.48 30.34 -8.81
C ARG A 117 65.31 28.91 -8.30
N ILE A 118 64.14 28.65 -7.71
CA ILE A 118 63.83 27.37 -7.06
C ILE A 118 63.71 26.20 -8.04
N GLU A 119 63.27 26.42 -9.29
CA GLU A 119 63.24 25.36 -10.32
C GLU A 119 64.63 24.75 -10.63
N ASN A 120 65.73 25.40 -10.25
CA ASN A 120 67.10 24.94 -10.50
C ASN A 120 67.56 23.76 -9.62
N VAL A 121 66.86 23.44 -8.52
CA VAL A 121 67.28 22.35 -7.60
C VAL A 121 66.88 20.95 -8.07
N ILE A 122 66.10 20.86 -9.14
CA ILE A 122 65.41 19.64 -9.57
C ILE A 122 66.35 18.78 -10.42
N THR A 123 66.51 17.51 -10.02
CA THR A 123 67.63 16.63 -10.44
C THR A 123 67.49 16.00 -11.84
N THR A 124 67.22 16.83 -12.86
CA THR A 124 67.15 16.39 -14.26
C THR A 124 68.47 15.76 -14.76
N PHE A 125 68.44 14.81 -15.69
CA PHE A 125 69.62 14.11 -16.25
C PHE A 125 70.52 14.98 -17.16
N LYS A 126 70.48 16.31 -17.02
CA LYS A 126 71.25 17.26 -17.83
C LYS A 126 72.73 17.29 -17.40
N PRO A 127 73.68 17.44 -18.34
CA PRO A 127 75.10 17.58 -18.00
C PRO A 127 75.36 18.88 -17.22
N HIS A 128 76.36 18.84 -16.33
CA HIS A 128 76.83 19.97 -15.50
C HIS A 128 75.83 20.52 -14.44
N ARG A 129 75.00 19.68 -13.80
CA ARG A 129 74.06 20.06 -12.71
C ARG A 129 74.59 21.12 -11.73
N LYS A 130 75.80 20.94 -11.19
CA LYS A 130 76.46 21.86 -10.24
C LYS A 130 76.71 23.31 -10.74
N LYS A 131 76.35 23.65 -11.98
CA LYS A 131 76.37 25.04 -12.50
C LYS A 131 75.10 25.84 -12.18
N SER A 132 73.99 25.18 -11.84
CA SER A 132 72.74 25.81 -11.41
C SER A 132 72.45 25.50 -9.93
N TRP A 133 71.76 26.42 -9.25
CA TRP A 133 71.33 26.27 -7.86
C TRP A 133 70.15 27.22 -7.57
N TRP A 134 69.46 27.04 -6.45
CA TRP A 134 68.57 28.05 -5.87
C TRP A 134 69.31 28.87 -4.80
N GLN A 135 69.02 30.17 -4.69
CA GLN A 135 69.61 31.04 -3.67
C GLN A 135 68.60 32.06 -3.12
N SER A 136 68.54 32.20 -1.79
CA SER A 136 67.69 33.18 -1.08
C SER A 136 68.21 34.62 -1.18
N GLU A 137 67.40 35.59 -0.75
CA GLU A 137 67.83 36.97 -0.50
C GLU A 137 68.90 37.03 0.61
N ASN A 138 69.80 38.01 0.51
CA ASN A 138 70.90 38.24 1.44
C ASN A 138 70.42 38.63 2.85
N GLY A 139 71.04 38.06 3.87
CA GLY A 139 70.78 38.33 5.29
C GLY A 139 69.43 37.81 5.83
N LYS A 140 68.66 37.06 5.04
CA LYS A 140 67.30 36.62 5.40
C LYS A 140 67.32 35.21 6.02
N SER A 141 67.14 35.13 7.34
CA SER A 141 67.09 33.85 8.07
C SER A 141 65.79 33.07 7.85
N ASP A 142 64.64 33.76 7.81
CA ASP A 142 63.33 33.12 7.70
C ASP A 142 62.96 32.88 6.23
N VAL A 143 63.22 31.66 5.76
CA VAL A 143 63.01 31.24 4.36
C VAL A 143 62.42 29.84 4.33
N PHE A 144 61.39 29.63 3.51
CA PHE A 144 60.81 28.29 3.31
C PHE A 144 60.89 27.86 1.85
N ILE A 145 61.00 26.55 1.65
CA ILE A 145 60.74 25.84 0.40
C ILE A 145 59.51 24.96 0.61
N GLN A 146 58.56 24.97 -0.32
CA GLN A 146 57.36 24.14 -0.27
C GLN A 146 57.12 23.45 -1.61
N LEU A 147 56.81 22.15 -1.57
CA LEU A 147 56.34 21.34 -2.68
C LEU A 147 54.87 20.97 -2.45
N ASP A 148 54.02 21.26 -3.42
CA ASP A 148 52.63 20.85 -3.44
C ASP A 148 52.42 19.69 -4.43
N LEU A 149 51.83 18.58 -3.99
CA LEU A 149 51.52 17.42 -4.83
C LEU A 149 50.04 17.43 -5.20
N GLU A 150 49.72 16.90 -6.38
CA GLU A 150 48.35 16.79 -6.90
C GLU A 150 47.51 15.69 -6.22
N ALA A 151 48.16 14.79 -5.47
CA ALA A 151 47.59 13.58 -4.91
C ALA A 151 48.35 13.15 -3.65
N GLU A 152 47.97 12.01 -3.09
CA GLU A 152 48.64 11.40 -1.94
C GLU A 152 49.81 10.52 -2.40
N PHE A 153 51.01 10.75 -1.86
CA PHE A 153 52.21 9.99 -2.17
C PHE A 153 52.84 9.42 -0.90
N HIS A 154 53.58 8.33 -1.05
CA HIS A 154 54.48 7.82 -0.03
C HIS A 154 55.84 8.50 -0.16
N PHE A 155 56.19 9.29 0.85
CA PHE A 155 57.49 9.93 0.99
C PHE A 155 58.40 9.06 1.88
N THR A 156 59.62 8.81 1.42
CA THR A 156 60.57 7.90 2.09
C THR A 156 61.74 8.66 2.71
N HIS A 157 62.36 9.56 1.94
CA HIS A 157 63.49 10.38 2.39
C HIS A 157 63.68 11.65 1.56
N LEU A 158 64.21 12.68 2.22
CA LEU A 158 64.65 13.94 1.63
C LEU A 158 66.18 14.00 1.67
N ILE A 159 66.79 14.47 0.58
CA ILE A 159 68.19 14.88 0.55
C ILE A 159 68.25 16.34 0.05
N MET A 160 69.02 17.17 0.73
CA MET A 160 69.35 18.54 0.35
C MET A 160 70.86 18.72 0.33
N THR A 161 71.43 19.07 -0.81
CA THR A 161 72.88 19.31 -0.97
C THR A 161 73.14 20.81 -1.10
N PHE A 162 73.67 21.43 -0.06
CA PHE A 162 73.85 22.89 0.01
C PHE A 162 75.08 23.37 -0.76
N LYS A 163 75.00 24.58 -1.33
CA LYS A 163 76.11 25.30 -1.98
C LYS A 163 76.85 26.21 -1.00
N THR A 164 76.15 26.70 0.01
CA THR A 164 76.68 27.42 1.17
C THR A 164 76.87 26.45 2.35
N PHE A 165 77.21 26.98 3.52
CA PHE A 165 76.90 26.33 4.79
C PHE A 165 75.44 25.86 4.84
N ARG A 166 75.22 24.76 5.56
CA ARG A 166 73.89 24.27 5.95
C ARG A 166 73.22 25.24 6.94
N PRO A 167 71.90 25.21 7.11
CA PRO A 167 71.21 26.08 8.08
C PRO A 167 71.69 25.85 9.52
N ALA A 168 71.84 26.94 10.28
CA ALA A 168 72.17 26.85 11.70
C ALA A 168 70.97 26.35 12.54
N ALA A 169 69.75 26.59 12.04
CA ALA A 169 68.51 25.97 12.50
C ALA A 169 67.51 25.90 11.33
N MET A 170 66.77 24.80 11.27
CA MET A 170 65.71 24.51 10.30
C MET A 170 64.77 23.42 10.81
N LEU A 171 63.62 23.24 10.17
CA LEU A 171 62.68 22.15 10.44
C LEU A 171 61.98 21.69 9.16
N ILE A 172 61.57 20.43 9.14
CA ILE A 172 60.79 19.83 8.04
C ILE A 172 59.37 19.57 8.54
N GLU A 173 58.38 19.99 7.75
CA GLU A 173 56.96 19.76 7.97
C GLU A 173 56.31 19.12 6.75
N ARG A 174 55.15 18.53 6.97
CA ARG A 174 54.31 17.98 5.90
C ARG A 174 52.82 18.25 6.17
N SER A 175 52.04 18.17 5.10
CA SER A 175 50.59 17.99 5.15
C SER A 175 50.23 16.65 4.52
N ALA A 176 49.14 16.06 4.98
CA ALA A 176 48.48 14.88 4.40
C ALA A 176 47.00 15.18 4.07
N ASP A 177 46.65 16.46 3.90
CA ASP A 177 45.30 17.00 3.74
C ASP A 177 45.25 18.24 2.82
N PHE A 178 46.17 18.31 1.85
CA PHE A 178 46.32 19.38 0.85
C PHE A 178 46.57 20.78 1.46
N GLY A 179 47.46 20.82 2.45
CA GLY A 179 48.02 22.03 3.06
C GLY A 179 47.18 22.64 4.18
N ARG A 180 46.10 21.98 4.62
CA ARG A 180 45.17 22.50 5.63
C ARG A 180 45.71 22.37 7.05
N SER A 181 46.33 21.24 7.38
CA SER A 181 47.08 21.03 8.61
C SER A 181 48.53 20.66 8.31
N TRP A 182 49.41 20.96 9.26
CA TRP A 182 50.85 20.75 9.13
C TRP A 182 51.38 20.02 10.36
N GLN A 183 52.24 19.03 10.14
CA GLN A 183 52.91 18.25 11.18
C GLN A 183 54.41 18.28 10.97
N THR A 184 55.18 18.56 12.03
CA THR A 184 56.65 18.57 11.97
C THR A 184 57.20 17.15 11.97
N TYR A 185 58.06 16.84 11.00
CA TYR A 185 58.77 15.56 10.88
C TYR A 185 60.03 15.50 11.75
N ARG A 186 60.89 16.53 11.67
CA ARG A 186 62.15 16.64 12.43
C ARG A 186 62.63 18.09 12.47
N TYR A 187 63.27 18.46 13.57
CA TYR A 187 64.02 19.71 13.73
C TYR A 187 65.52 19.43 13.53
N PHE A 188 66.26 20.40 12.98
CA PHE A 188 67.72 20.34 12.87
C PHE A 188 68.30 21.67 13.34
N ALA A 189 69.21 21.66 14.29
CA ALA A 189 69.92 22.86 14.72
C ALA A 189 71.31 22.53 15.27
N HIS A 190 72.26 23.44 15.06
CA HIS A 190 73.59 23.38 15.66
C HIS A 190 73.53 23.52 17.18
N ASP A 191 72.55 24.30 17.68
CA ASP A 191 72.14 24.30 19.07
C ASP A 191 70.61 24.13 19.13
N CYS A 192 70.19 22.90 19.44
CA CYS A 192 68.79 22.54 19.62
C CYS A 192 68.15 23.19 20.85
N ALA A 193 68.90 23.41 21.94
CA ALA A 193 68.35 23.99 23.16
C ALA A 193 68.04 25.49 22.99
N ALA A 194 68.93 26.22 22.31
CA ALA A 194 68.74 27.65 22.04
C ALA A 194 67.81 27.93 20.84
N SER A 195 67.73 27.02 19.85
CA SER A 195 66.95 27.27 18.63
C SER A 195 65.53 26.70 18.70
N PHE A 196 65.34 25.56 19.38
CA PHE A 196 64.04 24.87 19.49
C PHE A 196 63.78 24.42 20.95
N PRO A 197 63.66 25.37 21.90
CA PRO A 197 63.51 25.05 23.32
C PRO A 197 62.26 24.18 23.58
N GLY A 198 62.45 23.12 24.36
CA GLY A 198 61.40 22.12 24.67
C GLY A 198 61.31 20.94 23.71
N VAL A 199 61.99 20.97 22.55
CA VAL A 199 62.08 19.80 21.65
C VAL A 199 63.09 18.78 22.21
N SER A 200 62.74 17.50 22.13
CA SER A 200 63.60 16.40 22.58
C SER A 200 64.88 16.30 21.74
N GLN A 201 66.02 16.11 22.41
CA GLN A 201 67.33 15.83 21.80
C GLN A 201 67.75 14.36 21.99
N GLY A 202 66.85 13.52 22.53
CA GLY A 202 67.10 12.10 22.76
C GLY A 202 66.97 11.26 21.49
N HIS A 203 67.42 10.02 21.57
CA HIS A 203 67.16 9.03 20.52
C HIS A 203 65.66 8.75 20.35
N LEU A 204 65.25 8.48 19.11
CA LEU A 204 63.92 8.00 18.77
C LEU A 204 63.63 6.69 19.52
N ARG A 205 62.47 6.61 20.17
CA ARG A 205 61.90 5.41 20.80
C ARG A 205 60.73 4.88 19.99
N THR A 206 59.95 5.77 19.38
CA THR A 206 58.84 5.45 18.47
C THR A 206 58.99 6.19 17.14
N ILE A 207 58.26 5.72 16.12
CA ILE A 207 58.20 6.36 14.79
C ILE A 207 57.52 7.75 14.82
N ASN A 208 56.84 8.10 15.92
CA ASN A 208 56.13 9.37 16.09
C ASN A 208 56.96 10.40 16.88
N ASP A 209 58.17 10.06 17.32
CA ASP A 209 58.98 10.91 18.19
C ASP A 209 59.59 12.08 17.39
N VAL A 210 59.05 13.28 17.55
CA VAL A 210 59.60 14.49 16.93
C VAL A 210 60.77 15.01 17.76
N ILE A 211 61.99 14.89 17.21
CA ILE A 211 63.25 15.27 17.87
C ILE A 211 63.97 16.41 17.12
N CYS A 212 65.00 16.97 17.76
CA CYS A 212 65.98 17.85 17.16
C CYS A 212 67.35 17.16 17.01
N GLU A 213 67.93 17.18 15.80
CA GLU A 213 69.19 16.50 15.46
C GLU A 213 70.25 17.49 14.96
N SER A 214 71.43 17.52 15.59
CA SER A 214 72.51 18.46 15.25
C SER A 214 73.41 18.02 14.09
N ARG A 215 73.55 16.71 13.83
CA ARG A 215 74.43 16.07 12.80
C ARG A 215 74.45 16.76 11.43
N TYR A 216 73.31 17.33 11.02
CA TYR A 216 73.14 17.94 9.71
C TYR A 216 73.21 19.48 9.74
N SER A 217 73.63 20.07 10.86
CA SER A 217 73.65 21.52 11.11
C SER A 217 75.04 22.08 11.38
N ASP A 218 76.08 21.25 11.39
CA ASP A 218 77.47 21.71 11.59
C ASP A 218 77.94 22.58 10.41
N ILE A 219 78.84 23.52 10.71
CA ILE A 219 79.39 24.50 9.76
C ILE A 219 80.22 23.83 8.65
N GLU A 220 80.86 22.70 8.94
CA GLU A 220 81.60 21.93 7.94
C GLU A 220 80.70 20.88 7.24
N PRO A 221 80.86 20.65 5.92
CA PRO A 221 81.71 21.37 4.98
C PRO A 221 81.07 22.70 4.50
N SER A 222 81.90 23.62 3.99
CA SER A 222 81.48 24.97 3.56
C SER A 222 80.71 25.02 2.23
N THR A 223 80.70 23.92 1.48
CA THR A 223 79.91 23.66 0.27
C THR A 223 79.72 22.14 0.15
N GLU A 224 78.68 21.71 -0.55
CA GLU A 224 78.29 20.30 -0.72
C GLU A 224 77.94 19.59 0.61
N GLY A 225 77.62 20.36 1.65
CA GLY A 225 77.12 19.85 2.91
C GLY A 225 75.69 19.34 2.74
N GLU A 226 75.46 18.08 3.09
CA GLU A 226 74.14 17.45 2.98
C GLU A 226 73.32 17.57 4.27
N VAL A 227 72.00 17.65 4.09
CA VAL A 227 70.98 17.40 5.12
C VAL A 227 70.10 16.25 4.63
N ILE A 228 69.99 15.19 5.43
CA ILE A 228 69.24 13.97 5.07
C ILE A 228 68.17 13.73 6.13
N TYR A 229 66.93 13.54 5.69
CA TYR A 229 65.83 13.07 6.54
C TYR A 229 65.24 11.78 5.97
N ARG A 230 64.93 10.81 6.84
CA ARG A 230 64.25 9.56 6.50
C ARG A 230 63.01 9.43 7.38
N VAL A 231 61.87 9.12 6.78
CA VAL A 231 60.60 8.93 7.53
C VAL A 231 60.70 7.67 8.39
N LEU A 232 61.22 6.59 7.80
CA LEU A 232 61.49 5.34 8.50
C LEU A 232 62.97 5.31 8.90
N ASP A 233 63.24 5.54 10.18
CA ASP A 233 64.60 5.47 10.72
C ASP A 233 65.03 4.00 10.87
N PRO A 234 66.18 3.56 10.30
CA PRO A 234 66.60 2.16 10.32
C PRO A 234 66.96 1.63 11.72
N ALA A 235 67.03 2.49 12.74
CA ALA A 235 67.14 2.06 14.13
C ALA A 235 65.82 1.51 14.71
N ILE A 236 64.67 1.82 14.10
CA ILE A 236 63.34 1.42 14.56
C ILE A 236 62.94 0.12 13.84
N ARG A 237 62.69 -0.95 14.60
CA ARG A 237 62.12 -2.18 14.05
C ARG A 237 60.63 -2.01 13.78
N ILE A 238 60.24 -2.13 12.53
CA ILE A 238 58.83 -2.14 12.10
C ILE A 238 58.34 -3.59 12.10
N GLU A 239 57.23 -3.87 12.78
CA GLU A 239 56.59 -5.19 12.81
C GLU A 239 55.51 -5.32 11.74
N ASP A 240 54.63 -4.31 11.64
CA ASP A 240 53.62 -4.18 10.60
C ASP A 240 53.83 -2.86 9.82
N PRO A 241 54.26 -2.91 8.55
CA PRO A 241 54.44 -1.72 7.72
C PRO A 241 53.11 -1.09 7.29
N TYR A 242 52.00 -1.83 7.29
CA TYR A 242 50.67 -1.35 6.91
C TYR A 242 49.87 -0.79 8.09
N SER A 243 50.39 -0.92 9.31
CA SER A 243 49.78 -0.33 10.49
C SER A 243 49.43 1.15 10.25
N PRO A 244 48.23 1.62 10.64
CA PRO A 244 47.78 2.99 10.33
C PRO A 244 48.78 4.06 10.77
N ASN A 245 49.58 3.78 11.80
CA ASN A 245 50.62 4.68 12.28
C ASN A 245 51.79 4.84 11.28
N ILE A 246 52.30 3.74 10.69
CA ILE A 246 53.39 3.80 9.70
C ILE A 246 52.89 4.42 8.39
N GLN A 247 51.72 4.01 7.91
CA GLN A 247 51.10 4.56 6.69
C GLN A 247 50.84 6.06 6.86
N ASN A 248 50.30 6.49 8.01
CA ASN A 248 50.11 7.91 8.31
C ASN A 248 51.42 8.69 8.44
N GLN A 249 52.59 8.08 8.67
CA GLN A 249 53.87 8.79 8.62
C GLN A 249 54.44 8.90 7.19
N LEU A 250 54.25 7.88 6.35
CA LEU A 250 54.69 7.88 4.95
C LEU A 250 53.85 8.81 4.06
N LYS A 251 52.55 8.96 4.35
CA LYS A 251 51.61 9.71 3.51
C LYS A 251 51.85 11.22 3.54
N ILE A 252 52.04 11.82 2.36
CA ILE A 252 52.08 13.28 2.16
C ILE A 252 51.23 13.74 0.96
N THR A 253 50.76 14.98 1.04
CA THR A 253 50.24 15.79 -0.08
C THR A 253 51.08 17.05 -0.28
N ASN A 254 51.78 17.53 0.75
CA ASN A 254 52.66 18.69 0.68
C ASN A 254 53.87 18.47 1.59
N LEU A 255 55.04 18.95 1.17
CA LEU A 255 56.27 18.96 1.97
C LEU A 255 56.76 20.40 2.09
N ARG A 256 57.09 20.84 3.31
CA ARG A 256 57.66 22.18 3.56
C ARG A 256 58.93 22.07 4.39
N VAL A 257 59.95 22.82 3.99
CA VAL A 257 61.21 22.95 4.71
C VAL A 257 61.36 24.41 5.10
N ASN A 258 61.36 24.70 6.40
CA ASN A 258 61.56 26.05 6.93
C ASN A 258 62.99 26.17 7.45
N PHE A 259 63.77 27.08 6.87
CA PHE A 259 65.02 27.56 7.43
C PHE A 259 64.70 28.75 8.36
N THR A 260 65.32 28.77 9.54
CA THR A 260 65.02 29.78 10.58
C THR A 260 66.27 30.51 11.09
N LYS A 261 67.48 30.02 10.79
CA LYS A 261 68.74 30.65 11.25
C LYS A 261 69.89 30.39 10.29
N LEU A 262 70.62 31.45 9.95
CA LEU A 262 71.87 31.41 9.18
C LEU A 262 73.08 31.22 10.11
N HIS A 263 74.14 30.57 9.62
CA HIS A 263 75.45 30.58 10.27
C HIS A 263 76.19 31.89 9.94
N THR A 264 76.49 32.71 10.95
CA THR A 264 77.06 34.06 10.73
C THR A 264 78.56 34.17 10.97
N LEU A 265 79.23 33.11 11.46
CA LEU A 265 80.67 33.09 11.79
C LEU A 265 81.13 34.22 12.74
N GLY A 266 80.22 34.77 13.55
CA GLY A 266 80.49 35.87 14.50
C GLY A 266 80.08 37.26 14.01
N ASP A 267 79.77 37.45 12.72
CA ASP A 267 79.17 38.69 12.25
C ASP A 267 77.73 38.85 12.78
N ASN A 268 77.30 40.10 12.96
CA ASN A 268 75.94 40.43 13.40
C ASN A 268 75.09 40.89 12.21
N LEU A 269 74.03 40.14 11.86
CA LEU A 269 73.11 40.48 10.77
C LEU A 269 72.26 41.75 11.03
N LEU A 270 72.24 42.26 12.26
CA LEU A 270 71.61 43.55 12.58
C LEU A 270 72.48 44.75 12.15
N ASP A 271 73.76 44.54 11.81
CA ASP A 271 74.60 45.60 11.23
C ASP A 271 74.01 46.10 9.90
N PRO A 272 73.90 47.42 9.67
CA PRO A 272 73.32 47.96 8.44
C PRO A 272 74.19 47.76 7.19
N ARG A 273 75.48 47.42 7.32
CA ARG A 273 76.41 47.29 6.19
C ARG A 273 76.04 46.18 5.21
N ALA A 274 76.12 46.51 3.92
CA ALA A 274 75.82 45.58 2.83
C ALA A 274 76.86 44.45 2.77
N GLU A 275 78.15 44.77 2.93
CA GLU A 275 79.26 43.80 2.81
C GLU A 275 79.23 42.67 3.86
N ILE A 276 78.41 42.79 4.91
CA ILE A 276 78.12 41.73 5.87
C ILE A 276 77.00 40.85 5.33
N LYS A 277 75.85 41.44 5.00
CA LYS A 277 74.64 40.70 4.57
C LYS A 277 74.84 39.93 3.27
N GLU A 278 75.65 40.47 2.35
CA GLU A 278 76.02 39.83 1.08
C GLU A 278 76.75 38.48 1.23
N LYS A 279 77.28 38.15 2.42
CA LYS A 279 77.92 36.86 2.72
C LYS A 279 76.94 35.75 3.11
N TYR A 280 75.74 36.10 3.61
CA TYR A 280 74.90 35.18 4.39
C TYR A 280 73.55 34.99 3.71
N TYR A 281 73.38 33.85 3.06
CA TYR A 281 72.17 33.43 2.36
C TYR A 281 72.13 31.90 2.33
N TYR A 282 70.95 31.32 2.07
CA TYR A 282 70.84 29.89 1.78
C TYR A 282 71.04 29.68 0.29
N ALA A 283 71.83 28.67 -0.10
CA ALA A 283 71.85 28.18 -1.47
C ALA A 283 71.91 26.64 -1.53
N ILE A 284 71.15 26.04 -2.44
CA ILE A 284 70.99 24.59 -2.61
C ILE A 284 71.27 24.20 -4.07
N TYR A 285 72.18 23.24 -4.28
CA TYR A 285 72.45 22.68 -5.60
C TYR A 285 71.35 21.71 -6.03
N GLU A 286 71.08 20.69 -5.22
CA GLU A 286 70.14 19.61 -5.53
C GLU A 286 69.21 19.36 -4.34
N LEU A 287 67.93 19.16 -4.64
CA LEU A 287 66.86 18.75 -3.73
C LEU A 287 66.31 17.43 -4.31
N VAL A 288 66.16 16.40 -3.49
CA VAL A 288 65.64 15.09 -3.91
C VAL A 288 64.57 14.64 -2.93
N VAL A 289 63.32 14.51 -3.39
CA VAL A 289 62.17 14.08 -2.59
C VAL A 289 61.81 12.66 -2.99
N ARG A 290 62.49 11.67 -2.41
CA ARG A 290 62.33 10.26 -2.80
C ARG A 290 61.02 9.67 -2.29
N GLY A 291 60.21 9.16 -3.21
CA GLY A 291 58.92 8.56 -2.89
C GLY A 291 58.36 7.67 -3.99
N ASN A 292 57.18 7.11 -3.75
CA ASN A 292 56.38 6.42 -4.77
C ASN A 292 54.88 6.74 -4.61
N CYS A 293 54.13 6.37 -5.64
CA CYS A 293 52.67 6.39 -5.66
C CYS A 293 52.09 5.37 -4.67
N PHE A 294 50.97 5.70 -4.01
CA PHE A 294 50.48 4.95 -2.85
C PHE A 294 49.27 4.08 -3.18
N CYS A 295 49.49 2.75 -3.30
CA CYS A 295 48.48 1.83 -3.84
C CYS A 295 48.10 0.63 -2.94
N TYR A 296 48.39 0.69 -1.64
CA TYR A 296 48.13 -0.39 -0.64
C TYR A 296 48.59 -1.83 -1.04
N GLY A 297 49.53 -1.97 -1.98
CA GLY A 297 49.98 -3.27 -2.49
C GLY A 297 49.18 -3.84 -3.68
N HIS A 298 48.24 -3.07 -4.24
CA HIS A 298 47.33 -3.51 -5.33
C HIS A 298 47.62 -2.88 -6.70
N ALA A 299 48.77 -2.21 -6.90
CA ALA A 299 49.21 -1.76 -8.23
C ALA A 299 50.73 -1.79 -8.39
N SER A 300 51.21 -2.27 -9.54
CA SER A 300 52.63 -2.23 -9.93
C SER A 300 53.05 -0.92 -10.59
N GLU A 301 52.09 -0.10 -11.01
CA GLU A 301 52.32 1.13 -11.77
C GLU A 301 51.25 2.20 -11.46
N CYS A 302 51.56 3.45 -11.81
CA CYS A 302 50.63 4.57 -11.71
C CYS A 302 50.63 5.41 -12.98
N ALA A 303 49.44 5.81 -13.40
CA ALA A 303 49.20 6.65 -14.56
C ALA A 303 49.03 8.13 -14.15
N PRO A 304 49.15 9.09 -15.09
CA PRO A 304 48.80 10.49 -14.83
C PRO A 304 47.38 10.66 -14.28
N ILE A 305 47.18 11.74 -13.54
CA ILE A 305 45.87 12.27 -13.16
C ILE A 305 45.37 13.20 -14.28
N GLU A 306 44.05 13.35 -14.43
CA GLU A 306 43.46 14.20 -15.46
C GLU A 306 44.01 15.63 -15.41
N GLY A 307 44.44 16.14 -16.57
CA GLY A 307 45.08 17.45 -16.71
C GLY A 307 46.61 17.47 -16.54
N ILE A 308 47.23 16.37 -16.11
CA ILE A 308 48.69 16.19 -16.09
C ILE A 308 49.17 15.51 -17.38
N ARG A 309 50.38 15.86 -17.82
CA ARG A 309 51.01 15.32 -19.03
C ARG A 309 51.71 13.99 -18.76
N ASP A 310 51.68 13.12 -19.76
CA ASP A 310 52.28 11.76 -19.74
C ASP A 310 53.72 11.74 -20.32
N ASP A 311 54.19 12.84 -20.91
CA ASP A 311 55.46 12.89 -21.68
C ASP A 311 56.69 13.32 -20.86
N ILE A 312 56.67 13.13 -19.54
CA ILE A 312 57.77 13.53 -18.63
C ILE A 312 58.50 12.29 -18.11
N GLU A 313 59.58 11.91 -18.81
CA GLU A 313 60.45 10.78 -18.44
C GLU A 313 60.95 10.90 -16.99
N GLY A 314 60.73 9.85 -16.20
CA GLY A 314 61.15 9.77 -14.79
C GLY A 314 60.22 10.45 -13.78
N MET A 315 59.09 11.02 -14.22
CA MET A 315 58.05 11.52 -13.30
C MET A 315 57.36 10.36 -12.56
N VAL A 316 57.21 10.47 -11.24
CA VAL A 316 56.34 9.57 -10.47
C VAL A 316 54.90 10.09 -10.56
N HIS A 317 53.99 9.38 -11.23
CA HIS A 317 52.57 9.76 -11.33
C HIS A 317 51.76 9.35 -10.08
N GLY A 318 50.59 9.97 -9.89
CA GLY A 318 49.82 9.90 -8.63
C GLY A 318 48.49 9.13 -8.63
N ARG A 319 48.12 8.41 -9.70
CA ARG A 319 46.90 7.58 -9.75
C ARG A 319 47.25 6.11 -10.00
N CYS A 320 46.88 5.23 -9.09
CA CYS A 320 47.16 3.81 -9.18
C CYS A 320 46.42 3.11 -10.32
N VAL A 321 47.10 2.20 -11.01
CA VAL A 321 46.47 1.24 -11.95
C VAL A 321 46.04 0.01 -11.14
N CYS A 322 44.88 0.10 -10.51
CA CYS A 322 44.44 -0.88 -9.53
C CYS A 322 44.16 -2.26 -10.13
N ASN A 323 44.71 -3.27 -9.47
CA ASN A 323 44.51 -4.70 -9.71
C ASN A 323 43.68 -5.29 -8.55
N HIS A 324 43.71 -6.60 -8.33
CA HIS A 324 43.11 -7.26 -7.15
C HIS A 324 41.60 -6.98 -6.93
N ASN A 325 40.87 -6.61 -7.99
CA ASN A 325 39.49 -6.13 -7.94
C ASN A 325 39.32 -4.94 -6.96
N THR A 326 40.27 -4.02 -6.92
CA THR A 326 40.23 -2.78 -6.12
C THR A 326 40.05 -1.56 -7.02
N LYS A 327 39.54 -0.47 -6.46
CA LYS A 327 39.37 0.84 -7.11
C LYS A 327 39.63 1.97 -6.13
N GLY A 328 39.51 3.21 -6.62
CA GLY A 328 39.91 4.42 -5.92
C GLY A 328 41.14 5.06 -6.56
N LEU A 329 41.65 6.15 -5.99
CA LEU A 329 42.91 6.75 -6.47
C LEU A 329 44.13 5.97 -5.99
N ASN A 330 44.01 5.37 -4.79
CA ASN A 330 45.05 4.66 -4.06
C ASN A 330 44.73 3.16 -3.94
N CYS A 331 43.74 2.65 -4.69
CA CYS A 331 43.20 1.29 -4.55
C CYS A 331 42.59 0.98 -3.17
N GLU A 332 42.09 2.02 -2.49
CA GLU A 332 41.61 2.00 -1.11
C GLU A 332 40.18 1.47 -0.93
N GLN A 333 39.53 1.03 -2.02
CA GLN A 333 38.17 0.49 -2.05
C GLN A 333 38.12 -0.81 -2.84
N CYS A 334 37.13 -1.67 -2.57
CA CYS A 334 36.81 -2.78 -3.46
C CYS A 334 36.09 -2.27 -4.73
N ASP A 335 36.36 -2.92 -5.86
CA ASP A 335 35.68 -2.67 -7.12
C ASP A 335 34.17 -2.99 -7.01
N ASP A 336 33.37 -2.41 -7.91
CA ASP A 336 31.93 -2.65 -7.91
C ASP A 336 31.62 -4.13 -8.04
N PHE A 337 30.63 -4.58 -7.27
CA PHE A 337 30.24 -5.98 -7.15
C PHE A 337 31.30 -6.93 -6.53
N HIS A 338 32.40 -6.42 -5.95
CA HIS A 338 33.45 -7.22 -5.29
C HIS A 338 33.46 -7.11 -3.75
N ASN A 339 32.30 -6.87 -3.16
CA ASN A 339 32.12 -6.61 -1.73
C ASN A 339 31.78 -7.86 -0.88
N ASP A 340 32.24 -9.07 -1.26
CA ASP A 340 31.97 -10.29 -0.47
C ASP A 340 32.95 -10.51 0.70
N LEU A 341 34.08 -9.80 0.72
CA LEU A 341 35.05 -9.76 1.82
C LEU A 341 35.36 -8.30 2.18
N PRO A 342 35.80 -8.02 3.42
CA PRO A 342 36.27 -6.68 3.76
C PRO A 342 37.57 -6.37 3.01
N TRP A 343 37.69 -5.15 2.49
CA TRP A 343 38.92 -4.65 1.88
C TRP A 343 40.10 -4.71 2.86
N ARG A 344 41.28 -5.10 2.38
CA ARG A 344 42.55 -5.13 3.13
C ARG A 344 43.74 -4.93 2.18
N PRO A 345 44.85 -4.29 2.62
CA PRO A 345 46.06 -4.15 1.82
C PRO A 345 46.66 -5.51 1.44
N ALA A 346 47.42 -5.58 0.35
CA ALA A 346 48.09 -6.81 -0.08
C ALA A 346 49.41 -7.06 0.68
N GLU A 347 49.61 -8.27 1.19
CA GLU A 347 50.70 -8.62 2.11
C GLU A 347 51.59 -9.75 1.58
N GLY A 348 52.71 -9.41 0.95
CA GLY A 348 53.71 -10.39 0.49
C GLY A 348 53.17 -11.31 -0.61
N ARG A 349 52.77 -12.54 -0.25
CA ARG A 349 52.11 -13.48 -1.17
C ARG A 349 50.57 -13.41 -1.11
N ASN A 350 50.00 -12.76 -0.10
CA ASN A 350 48.57 -12.60 0.04
C ASN A 350 48.12 -11.37 -0.78
N THR A 351 47.47 -11.58 -1.92
CA THR A 351 46.93 -10.48 -2.74
C THR A 351 45.82 -9.69 -2.03
N ASN A 352 45.16 -10.30 -1.04
CA ASN A 352 43.98 -9.76 -0.33
C ASN A 352 42.90 -9.20 -1.28
N ALA A 353 42.81 -9.78 -2.48
CA ALA A 353 41.92 -9.31 -3.54
C ALA A 353 40.44 -9.36 -3.14
N CYS A 354 39.71 -8.30 -3.49
CA CYS A 354 38.29 -8.18 -3.22
C CYS A 354 37.50 -9.26 -3.97
N LYS A 355 36.52 -9.85 -3.28
CA LYS A 355 35.85 -11.08 -3.70
C LYS A 355 34.49 -10.78 -4.30
N LYS A 356 34.25 -11.29 -5.50
CA LYS A 356 33.00 -11.07 -6.25
C LYS A 356 31.78 -11.59 -5.49
N CYS A 357 30.74 -10.78 -5.40
CA CYS A 357 29.45 -11.15 -4.81
C CYS A 357 28.73 -12.22 -5.65
N SER A 358 28.02 -13.11 -4.96
CA SER A 358 27.21 -14.16 -5.59
C SER A 358 25.72 -13.78 -5.53
N CYS A 359 25.24 -13.05 -6.54
CA CYS A 359 23.84 -12.60 -6.63
C CYS A 359 23.04 -13.33 -7.72
N ASN A 360 23.40 -14.58 -8.04
CA ASN A 360 22.74 -15.46 -9.01
C ASN A 360 22.37 -14.83 -10.38
N SER A 361 23.17 -13.87 -10.88
CA SER A 361 22.86 -13.11 -12.10
C SER A 361 21.51 -12.35 -12.04
N HIS A 362 21.10 -11.96 -10.83
CA HIS A 362 19.87 -11.24 -10.53
C HIS A 362 20.11 -9.89 -9.83
N SER A 363 21.36 -9.60 -9.47
CA SER A 363 21.86 -8.24 -9.28
C SER A 363 23.30 -8.12 -9.76
N SER A 364 23.70 -6.89 -10.08
CA SER A 364 25.08 -6.46 -10.33
C SER A 364 25.58 -5.44 -9.30
N VAL A 365 24.85 -5.27 -8.18
CA VAL A 365 25.20 -4.39 -7.06
C VAL A 365 25.16 -5.20 -5.76
N CYS A 366 26.12 -4.94 -4.88
CA CYS A 366 26.17 -5.52 -3.54
C CYS A 366 26.99 -4.64 -2.60
N HIS A 367 26.68 -4.70 -1.31
CA HIS A 367 27.50 -4.15 -0.24
C HIS A 367 28.07 -5.26 0.65
N PHE A 368 29.02 -4.89 1.51
CA PHE A 368 29.59 -5.77 2.53
C PHE A 368 28.91 -5.52 3.88
N ASP A 369 28.43 -6.57 4.54
CA ASP A 369 27.93 -6.52 5.91
C ASP A 369 28.84 -7.34 6.86
N MET A 370 29.30 -6.69 7.93
CA MET A 370 30.21 -7.29 8.91
C MET A 370 29.52 -8.31 9.84
N ALA A 371 28.26 -8.08 10.22
CA ALA A 371 27.51 -9.05 11.03
C ALA A 371 27.23 -10.33 10.24
N VAL A 372 26.92 -10.20 8.95
CA VAL A 372 26.77 -11.31 8.00
C VAL A 372 28.10 -12.04 7.78
N PHE A 373 29.21 -11.32 7.65
CA PHE A 373 30.55 -11.92 7.55
C PHE A 373 30.90 -12.76 8.79
N LEU A 374 30.68 -12.22 9.99
CA LEU A 374 30.89 -12.94 11.25
C LEU A 374 29.95 -14.15 11.39
N ALA A 375 28.67 -14.00 11.01
CA ALA A 375 27.68 -15.07 11.06
C ALA A 375 27.98 -16.25 10.11
N THR A 376 28.74 -16.03 9.02
CA THR A 376 29.25 -17.12 8.16
C THR A 376 30.56 -17.74 8.65
N GLY A 377 31.10 -17.31 9.80
CA GLY A 377 32.41 -17.77 10.28
C GLY A 377 33.57 -17.19 9.47
N ASN A 378 33.48 -15.91 9.09
CA ASN A 378 34.47 -15.17 8.30
C ASN A 378 34.66 -15.66 6.85
N VAL A 379 33.59 -16.16 6.21
CA VAL A 379 33.64 -16.76 4.86
C VAL A 379 33.11 -15.83 3.76
N SER A 380 32.04 -15.08 4.04
CA SER A 380 31.32 -14.27 3.06
C SER A 380 30.41 -13.24 3.76
N GLY A 381 30.64 -11.96 3.50
CA GLY A 381 29.85 -10.84 4.01
C GLY A 381 29.01 -10.11 2.96
N GLY A 382 29.10 -10.48 1.67
CA GLY A 382 28.39 -9.78 0.60
C GLY A 382 26.87 -9.96 0.68
N VAL A 383 26.14 -8.87 0.53
CA VAL A 383 24.66 -8.81 0.47
C VAL A 383 24.27 -8.12 -0.83
N CYS A 384 23.36 -8.74 -1.58
CA CYS A 384 22.95 -8.28 -2.91
C CYS A 384 21.84 -7.23 -2.83
N ASP A 385 22.05 -6.11 -3.51
CA ASP A 385 21.10 -4.99 -3.57
C ASP A 385 20.18 -5.11 -4.79
N ASP A 386 18.95 -4.59 -4.72
CA ASP A 386 17.99 -4.51 -5.84
C ASP A 386 17.81 -5.81 -6.66
N CYS A 387 17.59 -6.96 -5.99
CA CYS A 387 17.32 -8.23 -6.65
C CYS A 387 16.17 -8.15 -7.68
N GLN A 388 16.54 -8.39 -8.95
CA GLN A 388 15.69 -8.35 -10.14
C GLN A 388 14.95 -9.68 -10.36
N HIS A 389 14.27 -9.83 -11.50
CA HIS A 389 13.61 -11.08 -11.92
C HIS A 389 12.62 -11.67 -10.89
N ASN A 390 12.01 -10.79 -10.07
CA ASN A 390 11.15 -11.15 -8.94
C ASN A 390 11.82 -12.05 -7.88
N THR A 391 13.14 -11.91 -7.70
CA THR A 391 13.94 -12.66 -6.71
C THR A 391 14.26 -11.84 -5.47
N MET A 392 14.59 -12.51 -4.37
CA MET A 392 14.90 -11.93 -3.07
C MET A 392 15.82 -12.88 -2.28
N GLY A 393 16.10 -12.54 -1.02
CA GLY A 393 17.13 -13.22 -0.23
C GLY A 393 18.49 -12.55 -0.39
N ARG A 394 19.45 -12.97 0.43
CA ARG A 394 20.77 -12.32 0.55
C ARG A 394 21.56 -12.33 -0.76
N ASN A 395 21.36 -13.37 -1.54
CA ASN A 395 22.07 -13.75 -2.75
C ASN A 395 21.12 -13.81 -3.97
N CYS A 396 19.93 -13.20 -3.86
CA CYS A 396 18.84 -13.29 -4.82
C CYS A 396 18.43 -14.76 -5.12
N GLU A 397 18.45 -15.61 -4.09
CA GLU A 397 18.31 -17.07 -4.12
C GLU A 397 16.88 -17.60 -3.92
N MET A 398 15.94 -16.72 -3.55
CA MET A 398 14.52 -17.02 -3.33
C MET A 398 13.62 -16.19 -4.25
N CYS A 399 12.35 -16.55 -4.39
CA CYS A 399 11.34 -15.72 -5.08
C CYS A 399 10.65 -14.75 -4.12
N LYS A 400 10.25 -13.57 -4.64
CA LYS A 400 9.42 -12.58 -3.91
C LYS A 400 8.05 -13.20 -3.55
N PRO A 401 7.33 -12.67 -2.54
CA PRO A 401 5.99 -13.14 -2.23
C PRO A 401 5.09 -13.00 -3.47
N PHE A 402 4.10 -13.88 -3.61
CA PHE A 402 3.30 -14.03 -4.84
C PHE A 402 4.08 -14.54 -6.07
N TYR A 403 5.30 -15.05 -5.88
CA TYR A 403 6.06 -15.81 -6.88
C TYR A 403 6.60 -17.12 -6.30
N TYR A 404 6.80 -18.12 -7.16
CA TYR A 404 7.39 -19.42 -6.83
C TYR A 404 8.49 -19.82 -7.81
N LYS A 405 9.43 -20.65 -7.35
CA LYS A 405 10.54 -21.16 -8.14
C LYS A 405 10.06 -22.24 -9.11
N ASP A 406 10.33 -22.05 -10.40
CA ASP A 406 10.23 -23.09 -11.43
C ASP A 406 11.19 -24.26 -11.10
N PRO A 407 10.68 -25.50 -10.91
CA PRO A 407 11.50 -26.65 -10.54
C PRO A 407 12.39 -27.17 -11.68
N ILE A 408 12.20 -26.71 -12.92
CA ILE A 408 12.96 -27.13 -14.11
C ILE A 408 14.14 -26.18 -14.38
N LYS A 409 14.09 -24.93 -13.90
CA LYS A 409 15.10 -23.90 -14.19
C LYS A 409 16.20 -23.83 -13.14
N ASP A 410 17.40 -23.47 -13.61
CA ASP A 410 18.49 -23.03 -12.75
C ASP A 410 18.14 -21.71 -12.04
N ILE A 411 18.71 -21.48 -10.85
CA ILE A 411 18.49 -20.26 -10.05
C ILE A 411 19.03 -18.98 -10.71
N ARG A 412 19.71 -19.08 -11.85
CA ARG A 412 20.22 -17.93 -12.63
C ARG A 412 19.38 -17.57 -13.85
N ASP A 413 18.31 -18.31 -14.18
CA ASP A 413 17.43 -17.98 -15.31
C ASP A 413 16.59 -16.71 -14.99
N PRO A 414 16.58 -15.66 -15.82
CA PRO A 414 15.76 -14.46 -15.64
C PRO A 414 14.25 -14.66 -15.48
N ARG A 415 13.74 -15.88 -15.68
CA ARG A 415 12.34 -16.29 -15.55
C ARG A 415 12.19 -17.48 -14.58
N VAL A 416 13.12 -17.64 -13.63
CA VAL A 416 13.05 -18.68 -12.59
C VAL A 416 11.86 -18.51 -11.65
N CYS A 417 11.48 -17.27 -11.35
CA CYS A 417 10.31 -16.98 -10.50
C CYS A 417 9.04 -16.75 -11.34
N ILE A 418 8.09 -17.67 -11.21
CA ILE A 418 6.76 -17.64 -11.86
C ILE A 418 5.75 -17.03 -10.87
N ALA A 419 4.82 -16.21 -11.34
CA ALA A 419 3.79 -15.62 -10.49
C ALA A 419 2.79 -16.70 -9.98
N CYS A 420 2.33 -16.57 -8.74
CA CYS A 420 1.23 -17.38 -8.21
C CYS A 420 -0.07 -17.07 -8.96
N ASP A 421 -0.85 -18.08 -9.33
CA ASP A 421 -2.14 -17.92 -10.01
C ASP A 421 -3.34 -18.10 -9.05
N CYS A 422 -3.19 -17.61 -7.81
CA CYS A 422 -4.14 -17.81 -6.72
C CYS A 422 -5.17 -16.69 -6.63
N ASP A 423 -6.43 -17.05 -6.40
CA ASP A 423 -7.51 -16.13 -6.04
C ASP A 423 -7.26 -15.54 -4.63
N PRO A 424 -7.21 -14.21 -4.46
CA PRO A 424 -6.88 -13.59 -3.17
C PRO A 424 -8.02 -13.67 -2.15
N ASP A 425 -9.27 -13.76 -2.61
CA ASP A 425 -10.47 -13.82 -1.77
C ASP A 425 -10.66 -15.23 -1.19
N GLY A 426 -10.32 -16.26 -1.97
CA GLY A 426 -10.39 -17.66 -1.57
C GLY A 426 -9.13 -18.27 -0.97
N SER A 427 -7.96 -17.63 -1.13
CA SER A 427 -6.70 -18.12 -0.57
C SER A 427 -6.43 -17.59 0.84
N GLN A 428 -5.68 -18.36 1.62
CA GLN A 428 -5.00 -17.87 2.81
C GLN A 428 -3.89 -16.88 2.39
N ASN A 429 -3.50 -15.98 3.30
CA ASN A 429 -2.43 -15.00 3.09
C ASN A 429 -2.59 -14.14 1.81
N GLY A 430 -3.83 -13.91 1.36
CA GLY A 430 -4.15 -13.00 0.25
C GLY A 430 -3.69 -13.46 -1.14
N GLY A 431 -3.55 -14.78 -1.37
CA GLY A 431 -3.12 -15.33 -2.67
C GLY A 431 -1.64 -15.74 -2.74
N MET A 432 -0.94 -15.80 -1.61
CA MET A 432 0.42 -16.31 -1.58
C MET A 432 0.43 -17.84 -1.76
N CYS A 433 1.11 -18.32 -2.81
CA CYS A 433 1.39 -19.73 -3.03
C CYS A 433 2.69 -20.19 -2.37
N ASP A 434 2.88 -21.51 -2.27
CA ASP A 434 4.14 -22.12 -1.87
C ASP A 434 5.29 -21.66 -2.80
N SER A 435 6.35 -21.12 -2.21
CA SER A 435 7.45 -20.47 -2.96
C SER A 435 8.38 -21.45 -3.70
N HIS A 436 8.37 -22.72 -3.36
CA HIS A 436 9.17 -23.78 -3.97
C HIS A 436 8.62 -25.16 -3.61
N THR A 437 9.10 -26.21 -4.28
CA THR A 437 8.78 -27.60 -3.93
C THR A 437 9.78 -28.14 -2.90
N ASP A 438 9.28 -28.53 -1.73
CA ASP A 438 10.01 -29.28 -0.71
C ASP A 438 9.13 -30.46 -0.23
N PRO A 439 9.45 -31.71 -0.62
CA PRO A 439 8.73 -32.90 -0.20
C PRO A 439 8.75 -33.16 1.31
N SER A 440 9.76 -32.66 2.04
CA SER A 440 9.89 -32.86 3.49
C SER A 440 8.97 -31.94 4.30
N LEU A 441 8.67 -30.75 3.77
CA LEU A 441 7.73 -29.78 4.35
C LEU A 441 6.32 -29.89 3.77
N GLY A 442 6.09 -30.76 2.79
CA GLY A 442 4.81 -30.86 2.08
C GLY A 442 4.48 -29.59 1.28
N MET A 443 5.51 -28.97 0.70
CA MET A 443 5.39 -27.78 -0.15
C MET A 443 5.54 -28.14 -1.63
N VAL A 444 4.73 -27.53 -2.49
CA VAL A 444 4.78 -27.73 -3.95
C VAL A 444 4.74 -26.36 -4.63
N GLY A 445 5.81 -25.98 -5.33
CA GLY A 445 5.96 -24.66 -5.92
C GLY A 445 4.75 -24.28 -6.79
N GLY A 446 4.08 -23.18 -6.43
CA GLY A 446 2.88 -22.70 -7.12
C GLY A 446 1.55 -23.15 -6.49
N GLN A 447 1.55 -24.04 -5.49
CA GLN A 447 0.32 -24.50 -4.84
C GLN A 447 -0.32 -23.40 -3.99
N CYS A 448 -1.59 -23.08 -4.28
CA CYS A 448 -2.41 -22.18 -3.48
C CYS A 448 -2.92 -22.86 -2.21
N ARG A 449 -2.95 -22.14 -1.09
CA ARG A 449 -3.42 -22.63 0.22
C ARG A 449 -4.81 -22.09 0.51
N CYS A 450 -5.86 -22.82 0.13
CA CYS A 450 -7.25 -22.31 0.19
C CYS A 450 -7.79 -22.10 1.60
N LYS A 451 -8.69 -21.13 1.79
CA LYS A 451 -9.48 -20.94 3.02
C LYS A 451 -10.40 -22.16 3.27
N ALA A 452 -10.87 -22.32 4.50
CA ALA A 452 -11.52 -23.56 4.97
C ALA A 452 -12.66 -24.08 4.07
N ASN A 453 -13.53 -23.19 3.58
CA ASN A 453 -14.73 -23.54 2.80
C ASN A 453 -14.53 -23.36 1.28
N VAL A 454 -13.27 -23.31 0.81
CA VAL A 454 -12.87 -23.02 -0.57
C VAL A 454 -12.07 -24.19 -1.16
N GLU A 455 -12.24 -24.43 -2.46
CA GLU A 455 -11.57 -25.47 -3.24
C GLU A 455 -11.20 -24.99 -4.66
N GLY A 456 -10.63 -25.89 -5.47
CA GLY A 456 -10.02 -25.58 -6.76
C GLY A 456 -8.51 -25.28 -6.64
N PRO A 457 -7.72 -25.48 -7.72
CA PRO A 457 -6.27 -25.30 -7.68
C PRO A 457 -5.85 -23.84 -7.47
N ARG A 458 -6.71 -22.89 -7.86
CA ARG A 458 -6.55 -21.44 -7.65
C ARG A 458 -7.25 -20.93 -6.39
N CYS A 459 -7.98 -21.79 -5.68
CA CYS A 459 -8.91 -21.40 -4.61
C CYS A 459 -10.05 -20.47 -5.09
N ASP A 460 -10.47 -20.63 -6.35
CA ASP A 460 -11.45 -19.77 -7.04
C ASP A 460 -12.92 -20.17 -6.81
N LYS A 461 -13.18 -21.21 -6.01
CA LYS A 461 -14.51 -21.86 -5.92
C LYS A 461 -14.91 -22.21 -4.48
N CYS A 462 -16.16 -21.94 -4.12
CA CYS A 462 -16.72 -22.44 -2.87
C CYS A 462 -16.88 -23.96 -2.90
N LYS A 463 -16.62 -24.61 -1.76
CA LYS A 463 -16.93 -26.03 -1.57
C LYS A 463 -18.42 -26.28 -1.68
N THR A 464 -18.79 -27.48 -2.15
CA THR A 464 -20.18 -27.94 -2.24
C THR A 464 -20.95 -27.67 -0.93
N GLY A 465 -22.04 -26.90 -1.01
CA GLY A 465 -22.86 -26.47 0.14
C GLY A 465 -22.47 -25.12 0.77
N PHE A 466 -21.48 -24.43 0.20
CA PHE A 466 -21.06 -23.07 0.57
C PHE A 466 -21.18 -22.14 -0.64
N PHE A 467 -21.34 -20.84 -0.39
CA PHE A 467 -21.55 -19.81 -1.42
C PHE A 467 -20.94 -18.47 -0.97
N GLY A 468 -20.93 -17.48 -1.87
CA GLY A 468 -20.50 -16.11 -1.55
C GLY A 468 -19.04 -16.05 -1.09
N LEU A 469 -18.11 -16.31 -2.01
CA LEU A 469 -16.67 -16.12 -1.81
C LEU A 469 -16.38 -14.65 -1.51
N SER A 470 -15.59 -14.37 -0.46
CA SER A 470 -15.15 -13.00 -0.14
C SER A 470 -13.81 -12.96 0.62
N ALA A 471 -13.02 -11.92 0.36
CA ALA A 471 -11.81 -11.61 1.09
C ALA A 471 -12.05 -11.44 2.60
N GLU A 472 -13.11 -10.74 3.00
CA GLU A 472 -13.41 -10.43 4.41
C GLU A 472 -13.82 -11.67 5.22
N ASN A 473 -14.35 -12.71 4.57
CA ASN A 473 -14.68 -13.97 5.22
C ASN A 473 -13.41 -14.79 5.52
N PRO A 474 -13.06 -15.09 6.79
CA PRO A 474 -11.88 -15.90 7.12
C PRO A 474 -11.96 -17.35 6.61
N GLN A 475 -13.17 -17.87 6.38
CA GLN A 475 -13.39 -19.19 5.79
C GLN A 475 -13.60 -19.15 4.27
N GLY A 476 -13.60 -17.96 3.67
CA GLY A 476 -13.76 -17.68 2.23
C GLY A 476 -15.21 -17.71 1.80
N CYS A 477 -15.88 -18.86 1.93
CA CYS A 477 -17.31 -19.00 1.63
C CYS A 477 -18.13 -19.24 2.91
N GLN A 478 -19.35 -18.72 2.93
CA GLN A 478 -20.34 -18.89 4.00
C GLN A 478 -21.25 -20.07 3.68
N ARG A 479 -21.79 -20.78 4.69
CA ARG A 479 -22.63 -21.97 4.41
C ARG A 479 -24.06 -21.57 4.08
N GLU A 480 -24.70 -22.33 3.20
CA GLU A 480 -26.05 -22.04 2.68
C GLU A 480 -27.11 -21.83 3.79
N TYR A 481 -26.95 -22.43 4.97
CA TYR A 481 -27.85 -22.21 6.11
C TYR A 481 -27.66 -20.87 6.85
N GLU A 482 -26.57 -20.13 6.66
CA GLU A 482 -26.22 -18.96 7.50
C GLU A 482 -27.02 -17.70 7.14
N LEU A 483 -27.74 -17.71 6.00
CA LEU A 483 -28.81 -16.74 5.70
C LEU A 483 -30.11 -17.03 6.47
N CYS A 484 -30.29 -18.24 7.02
CA CYS A 484 -31.44 -18.60 7.84
C CYS A 484 -31.14 -18.34 9.31
N ASN A 485 -31.76 -17.29 9.85
CA ASN A 485 -31.57 -16.85 11.23
C ASN A 485 -32.34 -17.76 12.22
N ILE A 486 -31.86 -19.01 12.38
CA ILE A 486 -32.43 -20.07 13.23
C ILE A 486 -31.33 -20.54 14.22
N PRO A 487 -31.56 -20.55 15.54
CA PRO A 487 -30.52 -20.94 16.50
C PRO A 487 -30.25 -22.45 16.51
N LYS A 488 -29.03 -22.84 16.10
CA LYS A 488 -28.29 -24.09 16.42
C LYS A 488 -29.11 -25.37 16.69
N THR A 489 -29.22 -26.24 15.68
CA THR A 489 -29.25 -27.71 15.87
C THR A 489 -28.65 -28.45 14.64
N SER A 490 -28.49 -29.76 14.78
CA SER A 490 -27.73 -30.71 13.93
C SER A 490 -28.00 -30.69 12.42
N SER A 491 -26.95 -30.98 11.65
CA SER A 491 -26.81 -30.73 10.20
C SER A 491 -27.43 -31.77 9.24
N GLU A 492 -28.50 -32.47 9.63
CA GLU A 492 -29.13 -33.49 8.76
C GLU A 492 -30.55 -33.12 8.28
N HIS A 493 -31.27 -32.26 9.00
CA HIS A 493 -32.70 -32.02 8.71
C HIS A 493 -32.97 -31.17 7.45
N CYS A 494 -31.95 -30.54 6.86
CA CYS A 494 -32.10 -29.71 5.66
C CYS A 494 -32.36 -30.51 4.36
N ARG A 495 -32.22 -31.84 4.36
CA ARG A 495 -32.30 -32.67 3.13
C ARG A 495 -33.69 -33.20 2.76
N GLN A 496 -34.69 -33.13 3.64
CA GLN A 496 -35.97 -33.85 3.41
C GLN A 496 -37.27 -33.04 3.55
N HIS A 497 -37.25 -31.82 4.09
CA HIS A 497 -38.46 -30.98 4.22
C HIS A 497 -38.27 -29.56 3.66
N VAL A 498 -37.80 -29.46 2.41
CA VAL A 498 -37.82 -28.23 1.62
C VAL A 498 -38.87 -28.36 0.50
N PRO A 499 -40.03 -27.67 0.58
CA PRO A 499 -40.95 -27.56 -0.54
C PRO A 499 -40.26 -26.90 -1.75
N PRO A 500 -40.50 -27.36 -3.00
CA PRO A 500 -39.54 -27.22 -4.11
C PRO A 500 -39.53 -25.84 -4.81
N LEU A 501 -39.63 -24.74 -4.06
CA LEU A 501 -39.93 -23.40 -4.60
C LEU A 501 -39.07 -22.24 -4.05
N LEU A 502 -37.92 -22.50 -3.42
CA LEU A 502 -36.95 -21.43 -3.09
C LEU A 502 -35.53 -21.75 -3.57
N THR A 503 -35.32 -21.71 -4.88
CA THR A 503 -33.96 -21.62 -5.45
C THR A 503 -33.46 -20.18 -5.36
N CYS A 504 -32.30 -19.97 -4.74
CA CYS A 504 -31.60 -18.68 -4.70
C CYS A 504 -30.33 -18.75 -5.58
N SER A 505 -29.91 -17.63 -6.18
CA SER A 505 -28.69 -17.61 -7.01
C SER A 505 -27.44 -17.63 -6.13
N MET A 506 -26.52 -18.56 -6.42
CA MET A 506 -25.25 -18.76 -5.70
C MET A 506 -24.36 -17.51 -5.74
N ASP A 507 -24.45 -16.74 -6.83
CA ASP A 507 -23.58 -15.63 -7.18
C ASP A 507 -24.07 -14.28 -6.62
N SER A 508 -25.37 -14.17 -6.33
CA SER A 508 -26.03 -12.91 -5.94
C SER A 508 -26.76 -12.95 -4.60
N GLY A 509 -27.03 -14.15 -4.07
CA GLY A 509 -27.87 -14.34 -2.88
C GLY A 509 -29.34 -13.91 -3.06
N GLN A 510 -29.78 -13.62 -4.29
CA GLN A 510 -31.18 -13.29 -4.58
C GLN A 510 -32.00 -14.58 -4.66
N CYS A 511 -33.03 -14.68 -3.81
CA CYS A 511 -33.99 -15.78 -3.87
C CYS A 511 -35.09 -15.55 -4.91
N ARG A 512 -35.57 -16.62 -5.54
CA ARG A 512 -36.75 -16.58 -6.42
C ARG A 512 -38.01 -16.36 -5.59
N CYS A 513 -38.55 -15.14 -5.64
CA CYS A 513 -39.72 -14.78 -4.87
C CYS A 513 -41.01 -15.31 -5.50
N ARG A 514 -42.03 -15.55 -4.66
CA ARG A 514 -43.40 -15.79 -5.13
C ARG A 514 -43.96 -14.53 -5.79
N SER A 515 -45.00 -14.70 -6.61
CA SER A 515 -45.66 -13.58 -7.30
C SER A 515 -46.07 -12.48 -6.30
N HIS A 516 -45.70 -11.23 -6.64
CA HIS A 516 -45.91 -10.02 -5.84
C HIS A 516 -45.21 -9.97 -4.47
N MET A 517 -44.19 -10.83 -4.26
CA MET A 517 -43.20 -10.73 -3.18
C MET A 517 -41.87 -10.22 -3.74
N VAL A 518 -41.19 -9.32 -3.02
CA VAL A 518 -39.97 -8.63 -3.47
C VAL A 518 -38.87 -8.58 -2.39
N GLY A 519 -37.68 -8.11 -2.79
CA GLY A 519 -36.48 -8.01 -1.96
C GLY A 519 -35.63 -9.29 -1.93
N ARG A 520 -34.38 -9.20 -1.46
CA ARG A 520 -33.38 -10.30 -1.53
C ARG A 520 -33.84 -11.60 -0.87
N GLN A 521 -34.55 -11.47 0.25
CA GLN A 521 -35.11 -12.59 1.04
C GLN A 521 -36.61 -12.83 0.80
N CYS A 522 -37.24 -12.14 -0.16
CA CYS A 522 -38.66 -12.29 -0.47
C CYS A 522 -39.59 -12.08 0.74
N THR A 523 -39.30 -11.06 1.56
CA THR A 523 -40.02 -10.72 2.80
C THR A 523 -40.86 -9.45 2.71
N GLN A 524 -40.83 -8.76 1.55
CA GLN A 524 -41.57 -7.53 1.29
C GLN A 524 -42.67 -7.79 0.26
N VAL A 525 -43.78 -7.06 0.33
CA VAL A 525 -44.88 -7.10 -0.65
C VAL A 525 -44.64 -6.05 -1.73
N GLU A 526 -44.96 -6.38 -2.97
CA GLU A 526 -44.88 -5.44 -4.11
C GLU A 526 -45.86 -4.27 -3.97
N SER A 527 -45.42 -3.05 -4.32
CA SER A 527 -46.25 -1.84 -4.25
C SER A 527 -47.51 -1.97 -5.10
N GLY A 528 -48.68 -1.81 -4.48
CA GLY A 528 -49.99 -2.03 -5.14
C GLY A 528 -50.63 -3.39 -4.85
N TYR A 529 -49.96 -4.24 -4.07
CA TYR A 529 -50.48 -5.52 -3.56
C TYR A 529 -50.53 -5.51 -2.03
N PHE A 530 -51.30 -6.44 -1.45
CA PHE A 530 -51.44 -6.57 0.01
C PHE A 530 -51.56 -8.04 0.43
N PHE A 531 -51.27 -8.34 1.69
CA PHE A 531 -51.63 -9.64 2.27
C PHE A 531 -52.94 -9.54 3.05
N MET A 532 -53.79 -10.55 2.90
CA MET A 532 -55.12 -10.58 3.52
C MET A 532 -55.02 -10.55 5.05
N ALA A 533 -56.00 -9.90 5.69
CA ALA A 533 -56.15 -10.00 7.13
C ALA A 533 -56.79 -11.35 7.52
N LEU A 534 -56.71 -11.74 8.79
CA LEU A 534 -57.33 -12.98 9.28
C LEU A 534 -58.87 -12.94 9.20
N ASP A 535 -59.45 -11.74 9.13
CA ASP A 535 -60.87 -11.43 8.95
C ASP A 535 -61.18 -10.88 7.54
N HIS A 536 -60.55 -11.41 6.49
CA HIS A 536 -60.73 -10.90 5.11
C HIS A 536 -62.09 -11.25 4.48
N PHE A 537 -62.61 -12.44 4.76
CA PHE A 537 -63.88 -12.94 4.21
C PHE A 537 -65.02 -12.51 5.12
N LEU A 538 -65.83 -11.54 4.66
CA LEU A 538 -66.87 -10.86 5.43
C LEU A 538 -68.24 -11.03 4.77
N TYR A 539 -69.24 -11.38 5.56
CA TYR A 539 -70.63 -11.61 5.14
C TYR A 539 -71.55 -10.77 6.02
N GLU A 540 -72.27 -9.82 5.43
CA GLU A 540 -73.07 -8.81 6.16
C GLU A 540 -74.57 -9.11 6.08
N ALA A 541 -75.29 -8.87 7.18
CA ALA A 541 -76.69 -9.28 7.37
C ALA A 541 -77.67 -8.71 6.34
N GLU A 542 -77.42 -7.53 5.78
CA GLU A 542 -78.27 -6.94 4.74
C GLU A 542 -78.18 -7.65 3.38
N ALA A 543 -77.17 -8.50 3.16
CA ALA A 543 -77.09 -9.41 2.01
C ALA A 543 -77.73 -10.79 2.29
N ALA A 544 -78.19 -11.04 3.52
CA ALA A 544 -78.82 -12.29 3.91
C ALA A 544 -80.28 -12.39 3.42
N LYS A 545 -80.73 -13.62 3.17
CA LYS A 545 -82.14 -13.92 3.00
C LYS A 545 -82.79 -13.98 4.39
N MET A 546 -83.71 -13.05 4.67
CA MET A 546 -84.37 -12.94 5.97
C MET A 546 -85.71 -13.69 6.01
N GLY A 547 -86.12 -14.10 7.22
CA GLY A 547 -87.37 -14.85 7.47
C GLY A 547 -88.63 -13.97 7.55
N GLN A 548 -89.54 -14.32 8.47
CA GLN A 548 -90.80 -13.57 8.64
C GLN A 548 -90.55 -12.14 9.15
N VAL A 549 -90.89 -11.17 8.29
CA VAL A 549 -90.98 -9.72 8.55
C VAL A 549 -89.72 -9.09 9.17
N SER A 550 -88.89 -8.56 8.28
CA SER A 550 -87.70 -7.77 8.61
C SER A 550 -87.58 -6.60 7.63
N VAL A 551 -87.37 -5.39 8.15
CA VAL A 551 -87.22 -4.16 7.34
C VAL A 551 -85.80 -3.66 7.46
N LEU A 552 -85.17 -3.35 6.32
CA LEU A 552 -83.85 -2.75 6.26
C LEU A 552 -83.96 -1.24 6.57
N GLU A 553 -83.19 -0.76 7.55
CA GLU A 553 -83.24 0.65 7.96
C GLU A 553 -81.88 1.32 7.77
N THR A 554 -81.80 2.27 6.83
CA THR A 554 -80.56 2.98 6.46
C THR A 554 -80.07 3.87 7.60
N ARG A 555 -78.75 3.89 7.83
CA ARG A 555 -78.14 4.70 8.90
C ARG A 555 -77.84 6.13 8.42
N GLU A 556 -78.11 7.13 9.25
CA GLU A 556 -77.52 8.48 9.10
C GLU A 556 -76.00 8.47 9.40
N HIS A 557 -75.21 9.06 8.50
CA HIS A 557 -73.78 9.26 8.72
C HIS A 557 -73.55 10.38 9.75
N GLN A 558 -72.73 10.12 10.78
CA GLN A 558 -72.27 11.13 11.73
C GLN A 558 -70.89 11.64 11.30
N PRO A 559 -70.75 12.91 10.85
CA PRO A 559 -69.48 13.45 10.38
C PRO A 559 -68.36 13.30 11.42
N GLY A 560 -67.18 12.91 10.96
CA GLY A 560 -65.98 12.80 11.80
C GLY A 560 -65.84 11.49 12.60
N ARG A 561 -66.81 10.56 12.54
CA ARG A 561 -66.64 9.19 13.05
C ARG A 561 -66.24 8.25 11.90
N PRO A 562 -65.18 7.41 12.05
CA PRO A 562 -64.81 6.45 11.01
C PRO A 562 -65.93 5.41 10.81
N ALA A 563 -66.18 5.04 9.55
CA ALA A 563 -67.17 4.02 9.23
C ALA A 563 -66.67 2.63 9.68
N SER A 564 -67.27 2.11 10.76
CA SER A 564 -66.91 0.82 11.36
C SER A 564 -67.73 -0.37 10.82
N TRP A 565 -68.37 -0.20 9.66
CA TRP A 565 -69.22 -1.19 8.98
C TRP A 565 -69.18 -0.87 7.47
N THR A 566 -69.33 -1.87 6.59
CA THR A 566 -69.43 -1.65 5.14
C THR A 566 -70.87 -1.67 4.64
N GLY A 567 -71.78 -2.31 5.37
CA GLY A 567 -73.20 -2.40 5.07
C GLY A 567 -74.03 -1.11 5.16
N LEU A 568 -75.22 -1.17 4.54
CA LEU A 568 -76.12 -0.01 4.34
C LEU A 568 -76.99 0.38 5.55
N GLY A 569 -77.22 -0.51 6.53
CA GLY A 569 -78.27 -0.27 7.54
C GLY A 569 -78.29 -1.20 8.75
N PHE A 570 -79.49 -1.43 9.30
CA PHE A 570 -79.81 -2.44 10.30
C PHE A 570 -80.77 -3.49 9.73
N ALA A 571 -80.66 -4.73 10.20
CA ALA A 571 -81.71 -5.74 10.05
C ALA A 571 -82.60 -5.71 11.31
N ARG A 572 -83.91 -5.44 11.16
CA ARG A 572 -84.87 -5.65 12.26
C ARG A 572 -85.23 -7.13 12.35
N VAL A 573 -84.91 -7.77 13.47
CA VAL A 573 -85.11 -9.22 13.68
C VAL A 573 -86.01 -9.44 14.91
N PRO A 574 -87.16 -10.12 14.77
CA PRO A 574 -88.01 -10.50 15.91
C PRO A 574 -87.44 -11.70 16.68
N GLU A 575 -87.89 -11.89 17.91
CA GLU A 575 -87.70 -13.15 18.63
C GLU A 575 -88.38 -14.31 17.88
N GLY A 576 -87.70 -15.45 17.77
CA GLY A 576 -88.05 -16.54 16.85
C GLY A 576 -87.66 -16.27 15.37
N GLY A 577 -87.15 -15.09 15.04
CA GLY A 577 -86.75 -14.72 13.69
C GLY A 577 -85.53 -15.49 13.17
N THR A 578 -85.41 -15.59 11.83
CA THR A 578 -84.31 -16.29 11.17
C THR A 578 -83.64 -15.46 10.07
N LEU A 579 -82.33 -15.67 9.90
CA LEU A 579 -81.49 -14.99 8.91
C LEU A 579 -80.54 -16.00 8.25
N GLU A 580 -80.54 -16.08 6.92
CA GLU A 580 -79.78 -17.07 6.14
C GLU A 580 -78.70 -16.38 5.27
N LEU A 581 -77.44 -16.50 5.68
CA LEU A 581 -76.25 -16.00 4.97
C LEU A 581 -75.65 -17.09 4.08
N VAL A 582 -75.41 -16.79 2.80
CA VAL A 582 -74.75 -17.71 1.86
C VAL A 582 -73.24 -17.44 1.83
N ILE A 583 -72.45 -18.51 1.92
CA ILE A 583 -70.99 -18.50 1.88
C ILE A 583 -70.56 -19.37 0.69
N SER A 584 -69.90 -18.79 -0.31
CA SER A 584 -69.55 -19.49 -1.58
C SER A 584 -68.06 -19.48 -1.91
N ASP A 585 -67.27 -18.68 -1.20
CA ASP A 585 -65.87 -18.34 -1.49
C ASP A 585 -64.88 -18.87 -0.44
N VAL A 586 -65.21 -20.00 0.20
CA VAL A 586 -64.33 -20.71 1.16
C VAL A 586 -62.96 -21.00 0.51
N PRO A 587 -61.85 -20.46 1.04
CA PRO A 587 -60.56 -20.48 0.34
C PRO A 587 -59.79 -21.79 0.50
N TYR A 588 -59.99 -22.51 1.61
CA TYR A 588 -59.28 -23.75 1.95
C TYR A 588 -60.19 -24.71 2.74
N SER A 589 -59.90 -26.02 2.71
CA SER A 589 -60.67 -27.01 3.48
C SER A 589 -60.10 -27.14 4.89
N MET A 590 -60.66 -26.45 5.88
CA MET A 590 -60.20 -26.44 7.27
C MET A 590 -61.28 -25.99 8.27
N GLU A 591 -60.94 -26.03 9.56
CA GLU A 591 -61.71 -25.39 10.62
C GLU A 591 -61.61 -23.85 10.55
N TYR A 592 -62.74 -23.18 10.70
CA TYR A 592 -62.85 -21.73 10.81
C TYR A 592 -63.52 -21.35 12.14
N ASP A 593 -62.94 -20.37 12.84
CA ASP A 593 -63.58 -19.71 13.98
C ASP A 593 -64.56 -18.65 13.45
N LEU A 594 -65.85 -18.77 13.75
CA LEU A 594 -66.89 -17.83 13.31
C LEU A 594 -66.85 -16.54 14.14
N LEU A 595 -66.29 -15.46 13.60
CA LEU A 595 -66.31 -14.16 14.26
C LEU A 595 -67.63 -13.43 13.92
N VAL A 596 -68.57 -13.39 14.86
CA VAL A 596 -69.85 -12.69 14.72
C VAL A 596 -69.72 -11.30 15.35
N ARG A 597 -69.55 -10.26 14.52
CA ARG A 597 -69.57 -8.84 14.91
C ARG A 597 -71.00 -8.32 14.90
N TYR A 598 -71.38 -7.49 15.87
CA TYR A 598 -72.74 -6.97 15.94
C TYR A 598 -72.89 -5.63 16.67
N GLU A 599 -74.02 -4.96 16.41
CA GLU A 599 -74.48 -3.77 17.13
C GLU A 599 -76.01 -3.84 17.29
N THR A 600 -76.48 -3.97 18.53
CA THR A 600 -77.90 -3.78 18.92
C THR A 600 -78.14 -2.33 19.30
N GLN A 601 -79.33 -1.78 19.01
CA GLN A 601 -79.76 -0.49 19.58
C GLN A 601 -80.54 -0.63 20.89
N MET A 602 -80.97 -1.84 21.27
CA MET A 602 -81.67 -2.07 22.54
C MET A 602 -80.71 -2.59 23.62
N PRO A 603 -80.89 -2.19 24.90
CA PRO A 603 -79.89 -2.36 25.97
C PRO A 603 -79.95 -3.73 26.68
N ARG A 604 -80.62 -4.72 26.09
CA ARG A 604 -80.75 -6.08 26.64
C ARG A 604 -80.08 -7.12 25.72
N ASP A 605 -79.67 -8.22 26.32
CA ASP A 605 -78.92 -9.29 25.69
C ASP A 605 -79.83 -10.25 24.89
N TRP A 606 -79.32 -10.82 23.80
CA TRP A 606 -79.86 -12.07 23.27
C TRP A 606 -79.24 -13.24 24.04
N GLU A 607 -80.04 -13.99 24.78
CA GLU A 607 -79.56 -15.06 25.65
C GLU A 607 -79.27 -16.36 24.89
N GLU A 608 -80.06 -16.64 23.85
CA GLU A 608 -79.81 -17.75 22.92
C GLU A 608 -80.02 -17.28 21.47
N VAL A 609 -78.93 -17.27 20.70
CA VAL A 609 -78.95 -17.26 19.23
C VAL A 609 -78.29 -18.55 18.77
N ARG A 610 -79.02 -19.31 17.94
CA ARG A 610 -78.55 -20.57 17.37
C ARG A 610 -78.03 -20.33 15.96
N ILE A 611 -76.85 -20.87 15.67
CA ILE A 611 -76.21 -20.82 14.36
C ILE A 611 -76.18 -22.27 13.85
N THR A 612 -76.70 -22.50 12.64
CA THR A 612 -76.70 -23.81 12.00
C THR A 612 -76.02 -23.72 10.64
N VAL A 613 -75.00 -24.56 10.41
CA VAL A 613 -74.33 -24.72 9.12
C VAL A 613 -75.16 -25.67 8.25
N ILE A 614 -75.82 -25.13 7.22
CA ILE A 614 -76.55 -25.94 6.24
C ILE A 614 -75.56 -26.31 5.13
N ARG A 615 -75.22 -27.60 5.06
CA ARG A 615 -74.35 -28.19 4.02
C ARG A 615 -75.17 -28.60 2.78
N PRO A 616 -74.62 -28.51 1.56
CA PRO A 616 -75.34 -28.87 0.34
C PRO A 616 -75.41 -30.38 0.07
N GLY A 617 -74.68 -31.19 0.84
CA GLY A 617 -74.61 -32.65 0.69
C GLY A 617 -73.75 -33.29 1.81
N PRO A 618 -73.59 -34.62 1.79
CA PRO A 618 -72.74 -35.34 2.73
C PRO A 618 -71.25 -35.01 2.51
N ILE A 619 -70.48 -34.98 3.60
CA ILE A 619 -69.05 -34.66 3.57
C ILE A 619 -68.26 -35.88 3.06
N PRO A 620 -67.32 -35.73 2.09
CA PRO A 620 -66.43 -36.82 1.68
C PRO A 620 -65.50 -37.27 2.82
N THR A 621 -65.36 -38.58 3.02
CA THR A 621 -64.45 -39.16 4.02
C THR A 621 -62.96 -38.92 3.74
N SER A 622 -62.62 -38.50 2.52
CA SER A 622 -61.28 -38.04 2.11
C SER A 622 -61.04 -36.54 2.36
N SER A 623 -62.04 -35.80 2.82
CA SER A 623 -61.94 -34.37 3.13
C SER A 623 -61.34 -34.14 4.52
N PRO A 624 -60.61 -33.03 4.77
CA PRO A 624 -60.23 -32.61 6.13
C PRO A 624 -61.42 -32.49 7.09
N CYS A 625 -62.63 -32.26 6.58
CA CYS A 625 -63.86 -32.19 7.37
C CYS A 625 -64.61 -33.54 7.52
N GLY A 626 -64.05 -34.65 7.02
CA GLY A 626 -64.72 -35.96 6.96
C GLY A 626 -65.11 -36.59 8.31
N ASN A 627 -64.69 -35.99 9.44
CA ASN A 627 -65.05 -36.41 10.80
C ASN A 627 -66.17 -35.57 11.44
N THR A 628 -66.63 -34.49 10.80
CA THR A 628 -67.64 -33.58 11.36
C THR A 628 -69.02 -34.26 11.41
N ILE A 629 -69.69 -34.21 12.58
CA ILE A 629 -71.02 -34.79 12.80
C ILE A 629 -72.12 -33.70 12.76
N PRO A 630 -73.40 -34.05 12.52
CA PRO A 630 -74.48 -33.05 12.40
C PRO A 630 -74.73 -32.18 13.64
N ASP A 631 -74.24 -32.58 14.82
CA ASP A 631 -74.29 -31.75 16.03
C ASP A 631 -73.20 -30.67 16.08
N ASP A 632 -72.04 -30.88 15.43
CA ASP A 632 -70.99 -29.87 15.32
C ASP A 632 -71.45 -28.65 14.50
N ASP A 633 -72.32 -28.90 13.51
CA ASP A 633 -72.93 -27.87 12.68
C ASP A 633 -73.97 -27.00 13.42
N ARG A 634 -74.31 -27.31 14.68
CA ARG A 634 -75.36 -26.66 15.48
C ARG A 634 -74.79 -25.98 16.72
N ILE A 635 -74.38 -24.73 16.56
CA ILE A 635 -73.74 -23.91 17.58
C ILE A 635 -74.77 -23.01 18.26
N SER A 636 -74.65 -22.78 19.57
CA SER A 636 -75.50 -21.82 20.31
C SER A 636 -74.64 -20.80 21.06
N VAL A 637 -75.02 -19.52 20.99
CA VAL A 637 -74.22 -18.39 21.50
C VAL A 637 -75.14 -17.26 22.00
N SER A 638 -74.69 -16.48 22.98
CA SER A 638 -75.38 -15.25 23.42
C SER A 638 -74.76 -14.01 22.77
N LEU A 639 -75.55 -12.95 22.61
CA LEU A 639 -75.10 -11.63 22.11
C LEU A 639 -75.34 -10.53 23.17
N PRO A 640 -74.39 -10.31 24.11
CA PRO A 640 -74.54 -9.27 25.12
C PRO A 640 -74.52 -7.84 24.57
N ALA A 641 -75.41 -6.97 25.05
CA ALA A 641 -75.56 -5.58 24.57
C ALA A 641 -74.31 -4.72 24.83
N GLY A 642 -73.49 -5.07 25.83
CA GLY A 642 -72.20 -4.44 26.11
C GLY A 642 -71.07 -4.84 25.15
N SER A 643 -71.23 -5.93 24.40
CA SER A 643 -70.23 -6.48 23.47
C SER A 643 -70.44 -6.00 22.04
N ARG A 644 -69.41 -6.09 21.20
CA ARG A 644 -69.48 -5.75 19.75
C ARG A 644 -69.00 -6.86 18.81
N PHE A 645 -68.53 -7.97 19.38
CA PHE A 645 -68.31 -9.22 18.69
C PHE A 645 -68.45 -10.39 19.67
N VAL A 646 -68.65 -11.58 19.14
CA VAL A 646 -68.48 -12.86 19.82
C VAL A 646 -67.80 -13.85 18.87
N VAL A 647 -67.05 -14.79 19.43
CA VAL A 647 -66.54 -15.96 18.72
C VAL A 647 -67.08 -17.18 19.47
N PRO A 648 -67.91 -18.04 18.86
CA PRO A 648 -68.38 -19.26 19.51
C PRO A 648 -67.22 -20.20 19.85
N PRO A 649 -67.36 -21.06 20.88
CA PRO A 649 -66.26 -21.90 21.35
C PRO A 649 -65.88 -23.03 20.37
N GLN A 650 -66.85 -23.51 19.59
CA GLN A 650 -66.70 -24.54 18.57
C GLN A 650 -66.40 -23.87 17.20
N PRO A 651 -65.39 -24.35 16.46
CA PRO A 651 -65.17 -23.94 15.07
C PRO A 651 -66.16 -24.66 14.14
N VAL A 652 -66.23 -24.23 12.89
CA VAL A 652 -66.93 -24.96 11.82
C VAL A 652 -65.93 -25.43 10.77
N CYS A 653 -65.95 -26.71 10.40
CA CYS A 653 -65.10 -27.20 9.30
C CYS A 653 -65.80 -26.97 7.95
N LEU A 654 -65.19 -26.15 7.09
CA LEU A 654 -65.72 -25.76 5.78
C LEU A 654 -64.75 -26.19 4.69
N GLU A 655 -65.27 -26.56 3.53
CA GLU A 655 -64.50 -27.12 2.42
C GLU A 655 -64.36 -26.13 1.27
N ARG A 656 -63.18 -26.09 0.65
CA ARG A 656 -62.84 -25.16 -0.42
C ARG A 656 -63.81 -25.27 -1.60
N GLY A 657 -64.42 -24.15 -1.98
CA GLY A 657 -65.31 -24.07 -3.15
C GLY A 657 -66.68 -24.75 -2.96
N VAL A 658 -67.00 -25.25 -1.77
CA VAL A 658 -68.35 -25.71 -1.41
C VAL A 658 -69.16 -24.50 -0.93
N THR A 659 -70.41 -24.39 -1.37
CA THR A 659 -71.32 -23.33 -0.93
C THR A 659 -72.13 -23.79 0.27
N TYR A 660 -72.07 -23.04 1.37
CA TYR A 660 -72.78 -23.29 2.62
C TYR A 660 -73.81 -22.18 2.89
N THR A 661 -74.82 -22.48 3.72
CA THR A 661 -75.71 -21.43 4.27
C THR A 661 -75.62 -21.42 5.79
N LEU A 662 -75.18 -20.32 6.39
CA LEU A 662 -75.27 -20.11 7.83
C LEU A 662 -76.67 -19.57 8.17
N ARG A 663 -77.45 -20.37 8.87
CA ARG A 663 -78.78 -19.99 9.37
C ARG A 663 -78.67 -19.58 10.83
N PHE A 664 -78.97 -18.32 11.10
CA PHE A 664 -79.15 -17.77 12.45
C PHE A 664 -80.63 -17.87 12.84
N GLU A 665 -80.90 -18.34 14.05
CA GLU A 665 -82.23 -18.47 14.67
C GLU A 665 -82.19 -17.77 16.04
N PHE A 666 -82.95 -16.69 16.21
CA PHE A 666 -82.89 -15.81 17.36
C PHE A 666 -83.87 -16.28 18.45
N ARG A 667 -83.44 -17.25 19.26
CA ARG A 667 -84.30 -18.08 20.11
C ARG A 667 -84.85 -17.39 21.35
N ARG A 668 -84.06 -16.58 22.04
CA ARG A 668 -84.47 -15.92 23.30
C ARG A 668 -83.87 -14.53 23.48
N TYR A 669 -84.74 -13.52 23.64
CA TYR A 669 -84.38 -12.16 24.03
C TYR A 669 -84.68 -11.93 25.52
N GLN A 670 -83.86 -11.11 26.18
CA GLN A 670 -84.02 -10.85 27.60
C GLN A 670 -85.11 -9.78 27.87
N ASP A 671 -86.08 -10.12 28.74
CA ASP A 671 -87.08 -9.23 29.36
C ASP A 671 -88.25 -8.77 28.46
N VAL A 672 -89.10 -9.74 28.06
CA VAL A 672 -90.37 -9.48 27.32
C VAL A 672 -91.48 -8.91 28.22
N ASP A 673 -91.51 -9.27 29.51
CA ASP A 673 -92.66 -9.05 30.39
C ASP A 673 -92.76 -7.64 31.01
N ASN A 674 -91.70 -6.81 30.97
CA ASN A 674 -91.68 -5.48 31.61
C ASN A 674 -91.93 -4.28 30.68
N LEU A 675 -92.22 -4.50 29.38
CA LEU A 675 -92.55 -3.41 28.46
C LEU A 675 -94.04 -3.01 28.53
N PRO A 676 -94.40 -1.73 28.73
CA PRO A 676 -95.79 -1.29 28.96
C PRO A 676 -96.63 -1.20 27.67
N ARG A 677 -96.64 -2.29 26.88
CA ARG A 677 -97.64 -2.70 25.86
C ARG A 677 -97.13 -3.98 25.18
N PRO A 678 -97.65 -5.18 25.50
CA PRO A 678 -97.23 -6.41 24.84
C PRO A 678 -97.64 -6.35 23.35
N SER A 679 -96.63 -6.16 22.50
CA SER A 679 -96.79 -6.02 21.06
C SER A 679 -96.20 -7.27 20.41
N PRO A 680 -96.96 -8.10 19.67
CA PRO A 680 -96.48 -9.39 19.13
C PRO A 680 -95.54 -9.24 17.92
N LEU A 681 -94.79 -8.13 17.86
CA LEU A 681 -93.95 -7.67 16.76
C LEU A 681 -92.68 -6.94 17.27
N LEU A 682 -92.21 -7.26 18.49
CA LEU A 682 -90.95 -6.71 19.01
C LEU A 682 -89.78 -7.17 18.12
N SER A 683 -89.32 -6.28 17.26
CA SER A 683 -88.25 -6.54 16.29
C SER A 683 -87.04 -5.69 16.63
N VAL A 684 -85.95 -6.36 17.04
CA VAL A 684 -84.73 -5.72 17.50
C VAL A 684 -83.91 -5.27 16.29
N PRO A 685 -83.59 -3.97 16.13
CA PRO A 685 -82.65 -3.52 15.10
C PRO A 685 -81.23 -3.95 15.47
N LEU A 686 -80.71 -4.89 14.70
CA LEU A 686 -79.41 -5.53 14.86
C LEU A 686 -78.58 -5.33 13.59
N ARG A 687 -77.34 -4.86 13.72
CA ARG A 687 -76.31 -5.13 12.71
C ARG A 687 -75.62 -6.45 13.06
N LEU A 688 -75.36 -7.27 12.06
CA LEU A 688 -74.59 -8.50 12.20
C LEU A 688 -73.69 -8.67 10.97
N GLN A 689 -72.41 -8.95 11.21
CA GLN A 689 -71.39 -9.24 10.21
C GLN A 689 -70.63 -10.49 10.67
N VAL A 690 -70.56 -11.51 9.82
CA VAL A 690 -69.78 -12.72 10.09
C VAL A 690 -68.44 -12.62 9.35
N ALA A 691 -67.34 -12.89 10.03
CA ALA A 691 -66.05 -13.12 9.40
C ALA A 691 -65.60 -14.58 9.59
N LEU A 692 -65.08 -15.20 8.53
CA LEU A 692 -64.45 -16.52 8.62
C LEU A 692 -62.97 -16.35 8.99
N MET A 693 -62.61 -16.67 10.24
CA MET A 693 -61.22 -16.62 10.70
C MET A 693 -60.57 -18.02 10.62
N PRO A 694 -59.47 -18.23 9.87
CA PRO A 694 -58.80 -19.52 9.81
C PRO A 694 -58.31 -19.97 11.19
N ARG A 695 -58.75 -21.14 11.68
CA ARG A 695 -58.32 -21.65 12.99
C ARG A 695 -56.84 -22.03 12.95
N HIS A 696 -56.03 -21.28 13.69
CA HIS A 696 -54.57 -21.42 13.66
C HIS A 696 -54.06 -22.80 14.13
N ALA A 697 -54.81 -23.51 14.97
CA ALA A 697 -54.45 -24.87 15.42
C ALA A 697 -54.48 -25.91 14.29
N SER A 698 -55.22 -25.63 13.22
CA SER A 698 -55.48 -26.53 12.10
C SER A 698 -54.54 -26.25 10.90
N LEU A 699 -53.57 -25.34 11.07
CA LEU A 699 -52.56 -24.99 10.06
C LEU A 699 -51.25 -25.77 10.28
N GLU A 700 -50.75 -26.43 9.23
CA GLU A 700 -49.49 -27.19 9.21
C GLU A 700 -48.31 -26.41 9.83
N MET A 701 -48.18 -25.12 9.50
CA MET A 701 -47.10 -24.27 9.99
C MET A 701 -47.07 -24.11 11.53
N PHE A 702 -48.14 -24.45 12.23
CA PHE A 702 -48.24 -24.44 13.71
C PHE A 702 -48.41 -25.84 14.32
N ASN A 703 -48.89 -26.85 13.57
CA ASN A 703 -49.25 -28.16 14.12
C ASN A 703 -48.38 -29.34 13.63
N ALA A 704 -47.42 -29.15 12.72
CA ALA A 704 -46.51 -30.19 12.21
C ALA A 704 -45.57 -30.87 13.23
N GLY A 705 -45.72 -30.60 14.53
CA GLY A 705 -44.96 -31.23 15.63
C GLY A 705 -43.50 -30.79 15.77
N ASP A 706 -42.93 -30.12 14.77
CA ASP A 706 -41.51 -29.73 14.73
C ASP A 706 -41.18 -28.59 15.73
N PRO A 707 -39.92 -28.44 16.19
CA PRO A 707 -39.55 -27.39 17.14
C PRO A 707 -39.84 -25.96 16.64
N ALA A 708 -39.79 -25.72 15.33
CA ALA A 708 -40.10 -24.43 14.73
C ALA A 708 -41.61 -24.21 14.55
N SER A 709 -42.46 -25.24 14.29
CA SER A 709 -43.92 -25.06 14.33
C SER A 709 -44.40 -24.71 15.74
N ASN A 710 -43.86 -25.40 16.75
CA ASN A 710 -44.10 -25.09 18.16
C ASN A 710 -43.63 -23.68 18.53
N SER A 711 -42.44 -23.26 18.09
CA SER A 711 -41.93 -21.90 18.31
C SER A 711 -42.79 -20.81 17.61
N ARG A 712 -43.21 -21.06 16.36
CA ARG A 712 -44.14 -20.18 15.63
C ARG A 712 -45.48 -20.07 16.37
N LYS A 713 -46.03 -21.19 16.85
CA LYS A 713 -47.29 -21.25 17.60
C LYS A 713 -47.23 -20.48 18.91
N GLN A 714 -46.23 -20.76 19.74
CA GLN A 714 -45.99 -20.02 20.99
C GLN A 714 -45.81 -18.52 20.75
N THR A 715 -45.18 -18.12 19.64
CA THR A 715 -45.03 -16.71 19.27
C THR A 715 -46.37 -16.07 18.87
N TYR A 716 -47.17 -16.76 18.06
CA TYR A 716 -48.50 -16.31 17.62
C TYR A 716 -49.48 -16.13 18.79
N GLU A 717 -49.46 -17.07 19.74
CA GLU A 717 -50.24 -17.04 20.99
C GLU A 717 -49.74 -15.94 21.93
N ARG A 718 -48.42 -15.86 22.19
CA ARG A 718 -47.80 -14.86 23.10
C ARG A 718 -48.08 -13.42 22.68
N TYR A 719 -47.93 -13.12 21.39
CA TYR A 719 -48.23 -11.78 20.86
C TYR A 719 -49.71 -11.60 20.47
N ARG A 720 -50.55 -12.61 20.74
CA ARG A 720 -52.00 -12.60 20.52
C ARG A 720 -52.41 -12.11 19.12
N CYS A 721 -51.70 -12.58 18.09
CA CYS A 721 -51.78 -11.99 16.74
C CYS A 721 -53.18 -12.02 16.09
N HIS A 722 -54.10 -12.84 16.60
CA HIS A 722 -55.49 -12.94 16.15
C HIS A 722 -56.45 -11.93 16.80
N GLU A 723 -56.10 -11.29 17.93
CA GLU A 723 -56.97 -10.34 18.64
C GLU A 723 -57.30 -9.10 17.80
N GLY A 724 -56.30 -8.60 17.06
CA GLY A 724 -56.46 -7.43 16.19
C GLY A 724 -57.47 -7.60 15.05
N ALA A 725 -57.88 -8.83 14.76
CA ALA A 725 -58.88 -9.17 13.76
C ALA A 725 -60.29 -9.35 14.36
N LYS A 726 -60.47 -9.40 15.69
CA LYS A 726 -61.81 -9.53 16.31
C LYS A 726 -62.60 -8.21 16.24
N SER A 727 -61.95 -7.11 16.61
CA SER A 727 -62.47 -5.74 16.46
C SER A 727 -62.57 -5.33 14.99
N VAL A 728 -63.55 -4.50 14.62
CA VAL A 728 -63.60 -3.86 13.29
C VAL A 728 -62.55 -2.76 13.18
N THR A 729 -62.37 -1.97 14.24
CA THR A 729 -61.25 -1.03 14.36
C THR A 729 -59.98 -1.84 14.67
N ARG A 730 -59.22 -2.19 13.63
CA ARG A 730 -57.98 -2.96 13.76
C ARG A 730 -56.87 -2.11 14.41
N PRO A 731 -56.24 -2.55 15.52
CA PRO A 731 -55.11 -1.86 16.13
C PRO A 731 -53.82 -2.05 15.31
N LEU A 732 -52.79 -1.23 15.58
CA LEU A 732 -51.49 -1.35 14.92
C LEU A 732 -50.81 -2.69 15.29
N MET A 733 -50.73 -3.60 14.31
CA MET A 733 -50.11 -4.92 14.46
C MET A 733 -48.58 -4.83 14.57
N SER A 734 -47.97 -5.65 15.43
CA SER A 734 -46.50 -5.76 15.52
C SER A 734 -45.89 -6.45 14.29
N ASP A 735 -44.64 -6.16 13.96
CA ASP A 735 -43.97 -6.77 12.79
C ASP A 735 -43.76 -8.28 12.94
N THR A 736 -43.68 -8.78 14.18
CA THR A 736 -43.68 -10.22 14.50
C THR A 736 -44.99 -10.87 14.05
N CYS A 737 -46.14 -10.26 14.40
CA CYS A 737 -47.44 -10.74 13.94
C CYS A 737 -47.64 -10.53 12.44
N ALA A 738 -47.17 -9.41 11.88
CA ALA A 738 -47.29 -9.15 10.44
C ALA A 738 -46.57 -10.22 9.61
N LYS A 739 -45.36 -10.65 10.01
CA LYS A 739 -44.62 -11.75 9.37
C LYS A 739 -45.37 -13.08 9.49
N LEU A 740 -45.91 -13.41 10.67
CA LEU A 740 -46.67 -14.65 10.88
C LEU A 740 -47.98 -14.68 10.08
N VAL A 741 -48.75 -13.58 10.05
CA VAL A 741 -50.00 -13.48 9.26
C VAL A 741 -49.71 -13.53 7.76
N LEU A 742 -48.65 -12.86 7.28
CA LEU A 742 -48.17 -12.98 5.90
C LEU A 742 -47.80 -14.43 5.55
N SER A 743 -47.13 -15.16 6.45
CA SER A 743 -46.87 -16.60 6.26
C SER A 743 -48.15 -17.42 6.21
N ILE A 744 -49.12 -17.20 7.11
CA ILE A 744 -50.43 -17.90 7.10
C ILE A 744 -51.15 -17.69 5.75
N VAL A 745 -51.18 -16.46 5.24
CA VAL A 745 -51.81 -16.13 3.95
C VAL A 745 -51.12 -16.88 2.79
N LEU A 746 -49.79 -16.89 2.77
CA LEU A 746 -48.99 -17.52 1.72
C LEU A 746 -48.95 -19.06 1.79
N THR A 747 -49.22 -19.67 2.94
CA THR A 747 -49.29 -21.14 3.07
C THR A 747 -50.70 -21.67 2.87
N ALA A 748 -51.72 -21.03 3.47
CA ALA A 748 -53.06 -21.59 3.57
C ALA A 748 -54.11 -20.97 2.63
N VAL A 749 -53.97 -19.70 2.25
CA VAL A 749 -55.11 -18.94 1.67
C VAL A 749 -54.98 -18.71 0.16
N LEU A 750 -53.82 -18.26 -0.35
CA LEU A 750 -53.59 -18.12 -1.80
C LEU A 750 -52.10 -18.17 -2.20
N VAL A 751 -51.86 -18.64 -3.43
CA VAL A 751 -50.52 -18.70 -4.06
C VAL A 751 -50.02 -17.31 -4.51
N LEU A 752 -50.93 -16.34 -4.67
CA LEU A 752 -50.65 -14.96 -5.07
C LEU A 752 -51.25 -13.98 -4.04
N LEU A 753 -50.61 -12.82 -3.90
CA LEU A 753 -51.17 -11.70 -3.13
C LEU A 753 -52.20 -10.92 -3.97
N PRO A 754 -53.37 -10.52 -3.42
CA PRO A 754 -54.32 -9.68 -4.13
C PRO A 754 -53.81 -8.26 -4.41
N ALA A 755 -54.20 -7.71 -5.57
CA ALA A 755 -53.99 -6.31 -5.91
C ALA A 755 -54.95 -5.38 -5.13
N CYS A 756 -54.49 -4.19 -4.77
CA CYS A 756 -55.27 -3.20 -4.03
C CYS A 756 -56.62 -2.87 -4.68
N ASN A 757 -56.63 -2.64 -6.00
CA ASN A 757 -57.78 -2.30 -6.83
C ASN A 757 -58.63 -1.12 -6.30
N CYS A 758 -57.99 -0.11 -5.69
CA CYS A 758 -58.65 1.11 -5.23
C CYS A 758 -59.34 1.85 -6.38
N ASP A 759 -60.53 2.40 -6.14
CA ASP A 759 -61.27 3.17 -7.13
C ASP A 759 -60.58 4.53 -7.41
N PRO A 760 -60.32 4.90 -8.68
CA PRO A 760 -59.58 6.12 -9.00
C PRO A 760 -60.33 7.43 -8.72
N GLN A 761 -61.66 7.38 -8.56
CA GLN A 761 -62.48 8.55 -8.20
C GLN A 761 -62.67 8.62 -6.68
N GLY A 762 -63.07 7.51 -6.04
CA GLY A 762 -63.39 7.47 -4.62
C GLY A 762 -62.18 7.36 -3.68
N SER A 763 -61.00 6.99 -4.17
CA SER A 763 -59.76 6.93 -3.37
C SER A 763 -58.79 8.09 -3.65
N VAL A 764 -57.86 8.31 -2.71
CA VAL A 764 -56.77 9.30 -2.81
C VAL A 764 -55.58 8.73 -3.59
N SER A 765 -55.41 7.40 -3.62
CA SER A 765 -54.29 6.70 -4.28
C SER A 765 -54.64 5.27 -4.65
N SER A 766 -54.07 4.77 -5.75
CA SER A 766 -54.11 3.34 -6.14
C SER A 766 -53.42 2.40 -5.14
N MET A 767 -52.55 2.94 -4.27
CA MET A 767 -51.93 2.22 -3.16
C MET A 767 -52.89 2.08 -1.97
N CYS A 768 -52.90 0.88 -1.38
CA CYS A 768 -53.64 0.52 -0.18
C CYS A 768 -52.66 0.14 0.96
N ASP A 769 -53.17 -0.06 2.18
CA ASP A 769 -52.38 -0.65 3.26
C ASP A 769 -52.00 -2.10 2.91
N VAL A 770 -50.70 -2.41 2.95
CA VAL A 770 -50.17 -3.76 2.71
C VAL A 770 -50.72 -4.81 3.69
N ARG A 771 -51.26 -4.37 4.84
CA ARG A 771 -51.88 -5.20 5.90
C ARG A 771 -53.40 -5.19 5.74
N GLY A 772 -53.94 -6.10 4.94
CA GLY A 772 -55.38 -6.28 4.75
C GLY A 772 -56.05 -5.41 3.68
N GLY A 773 -55.29 -4.55 2.97
CA GLY A 773 -55.70 -4.01 1.68
C GLY A 773 -56.63 -2.81 1.69
N GLN A 774 -56.73 -2.05 2.79
CA GLN A 774 -57.61 -0.88 2.87
C GLN A 774 -57.06 0.29 2.05
N CYS A 775 -57.84 0.78 1.10
CA CYS A 775 -57.56 1.98 0.33
C CYS A 775 -57.85 3.25 1.14
N ARG A 776 -57.14 4.35 0.86
CA ARG A 776 -57.41 5.67 1.48
C ARG A 776 -58.55 6.37 0.76
N CYS A 777 -59.73 6.36 1.37
CA CYS A 777 -60.95 6.91 0.77
C CYS A 777 -61.03 8.44 0.88
N ARG A 778 -61.74 9.06 -0.07
CA ARG A 778 -62.12 10.48 -0.03
C ARG A 778 -63.25 10.72 0.98
N PRO A 779 -63.56 11.99 1.33
CA PRO A 779 -64.66 12.29 2.24
C PRO A 779 -65.97 11.63 1.83
N ASN A 780 -66.65 11.03 2.81
CA ASN A 780 -67.92 10.31 2.65
C ASN A 780 -67.89 9.10 1.69
N VAL A 781 -66.71 8.54 1.39
CA VAL A 781 -66.56 7.30 0.61
C VAL A 781 -66.11 6.15 1.54
N ILE A 782 -66.66 4.95 1.34
CA ILE A 782 -66.45 3.76 2.16
C ILE A 782 -66.11 2.51 1.31
N GLY A 783 -65.91 1.37 1.98
CA GLY A 783 -65.51 0.11 1.37
C GLY A 783 -63.99 -0.09 1.34
N ARG A 784 -63.54 -1.34 1.21
CA ARG A 784 -62.09 -1.65 1.13
C ARG A 784 -61.41 -0.92 -0.03
N ARG A 785 -62.13 -0.77 -1.14
CA ARG A 785 -61.66 -0.18 -2.39
C ARG A 785 -62.02 1.29 -2.57
N CYS A 786 -62.83 1.86 -1.68
CA CYS A 786 -63.40 3.20 -1.80
C CYS A 786 -64.33 3.38 -3.02
N ASP A 787 -65.16 2.39 -3.29
CA ASP A 787 -66.04 2.27 -4.45
C ASP A 787 -67.52 2.59 -4.18
N GLN A 788 -67.88 3.01 -2.94
CA GLN A 788 -69.27 3.30 -2.55
C GLN A 788 -69.36 4.55 -1.65
N CYS A 789 -70.47 5.30 -1.73
CA CYS A 789 -70.76 6.39 -0.79
C CYS A 789 -71.14 5.86 0.60
N ALA A 790 -70.86 6.64 1.65
CA ALA A 790 -71.35 6.37 3.00
C ALA A 790 -72.89 6.47 3.05
N PRO A 791 -73.58 5.64 3.87
CA PRO A 791 -75.03 5.75 4.09
C PRO A 791 -75.47 7.19 4.40
N GLY A 792 -76.52 7.67 3.71
CA GLY A 792 -76.96 9.07 3.80
C GLY A 792 -76.13 10.08 2.98
N THR A 793 -75.24 9.63 2.10
CA THR A 793 -74.48 10.51 1.18
C THR A 793 -74.56 10.02 -0.27
N TYR A 794 -74.47 10.93 -1.24
CA TYR A 794 -74.73 10.66 -2.65
C TYR A 794 -73.80 11.46 -3.58
N GLY A 795 -73.89 11.21 -4.89
CA GLY A 795 -73.08 11.93 -5.89
C GLY A 795 -71.61 11.53 -5.91
N PHE A 796 -71.34 10.21 -6.00
CA PHE A 796 -69.99 9.65 -6.09
C PHE A 796 -69.18 10.28 -7.23
N GLY A 797 -68.00 10.81 -6.91
CA GLY A 797 -67.10 11.44 -7.89
C GLY A 797 -65.72 11.78 -7.31
N PRO A 798 -64.86 12.50 -8.07
CA PRO A 798 -63.46 12.75 -7.71
C PRO A 798 -63.26 13.64 -6.46
N SER A 799 -64.32 14.24 -5.93
CA SER A 799 -64.32 14.97 -4.65
C SER A 799 -64.71 14.11 -3.43
N GLY A 800 -65.13 12.86 -3.63
CA GLY A 800 -65.83 12.05 -2.62
C GLY A 800 -67.35 12.07 -2.85
N CYS A 801 -68.13 11.90 -1.79
CA CYS A 801 -69.60 11.99 -1.83
C CYS A 801 -70.13 13.20 -1.02
N ILE A 802 -71.31 13.68 -1.38
CA ILE A 802 -71.99 14.83 -0.77
C ILE A 802 -73.00 14.32 0.27
N GLY A 803 -72.99 14.90 1.47
CA GLY A 803 -74.01 14.65 2.50
C GLY A 803 -74.90 15.89 2.70
N GLU A 804 -76.07 15.71 3.30
CA GLU A 804 -76.97 16.81 3.64
C GLU A 804 -76.51 17.54 4.93
N GLU A 805 -76.59 18.88 4.94
CA GLU A 805 -76.25 19.72 6.11
C GLU A 805 -77.55 20.09 6.88
N PRO A 806 -77.67 19.79 8.18
CA PRO A 806 -78.90 20.04 8.94
C PRO A 806 -79.14 21.54 9.25
N ASP A 807 -80.32 22.03 8.88
CA ASP A 807 -80.90 23.38 9.02
C ASP A 807 -79.95 24.59 8.81
N ARG A 808 -79.97 25.14 7.59
CA ARG A 808 -79.83 26.59 7.37
C ARG A 808 -80.97 27.14 6.50
N ARG A 809 -82.02 27.63 7.17
CA ARG A 809 -83.18 28.32 6.53
C ARG A 809 -82.73 29.46 5.59
N PRO A 810 -83.37 29.61 4.42
CA PRO A 810 -83.01 30.66 3.47
C PRO A 810 -83.59 32.03 3.88
N VAL A 811 -82.72 33.01 4.12
CA VAL A 811 -83.13 34.42 4.26
C VAL A 811 -83.34 35.03 2.87
N ARG A 812 -84.58 35.43 2.55
CA ARG A 812 -84.95 36.11 1.29
C ARG A 812 -85.28 37.60 1.51
N SER A 813 -84.37 38.48 1.07
CA SER A 813 -84.61 39.82 0.50
C SER A 813 -83.25 40.31 -0.05
N GLY A 814 -83.08 41.02 -1.16
CA GLY A 814 -83.78 42.22 -1.62
C GLY A 814 -82.99 43.46 -1.14
N HIS A 815 -82.41 44.34 -1.98
CA HIS A 815 -82.70 44.63 -3.39
C HIS A 815 -81.47 45.13 -4.20
N VAL A 816 -81.48 44.80 -5.51
CA VAL A 816 -81.30 45.70 -6.68
C VAL A 816 -80.24 46.82 -6.63
N PHE A 817 -79.30 46.81 -7.59
CA PHE A 817 -79.25 47.85 -8.63
C PHE A 817 -78.71 47.31 -9.97
N LYS A 818 -79.06 47.97 -11.07
CA LYS A 818 -78.89 47.52 -12.46
C LYS A 818 -78.41 48.69 -13.32
N LEU A 819 -77.27 48.57 -13.99
CA LEU A 819 -76.87 49.46 -15.08
C LEU A 819 -75.91 48.76 -16.04
N SER A 820 -76.03 49.11 -17.33
CA SER A 820 -75.45 48.38 -18.45
C SER A 820 -74.70 49.31 -19.39
N VAL A 821 -73.47 48.94 -19.79
CA VAL A 821 -72.74 49.55 -20.91
C VAL A 821 -72.06 48.44 -21.72
N ILE A 822 -71.98 48.62 -23.04
CA ILE A 822 -71.33 47.74 -24.01
C ILE A 822 -70.21 48.56 -24.71
N GLN A 823 -69.23 47.88 -25.34
CA GLN A 823 -68.10 48.41 -26.15
C GLN A 823 -66.77 48.67 -25.40
N SER A 824 -65.58 48.65 -26.04
CA SER A 824 -65.07 47.88 -27.22
C SER A 824 -63.53 48.05 -27.40
N LYS A 825 -62.89 47.16 -28.18
CA LYS A 825 -61.63 47.32 -28.97
C LYS A 825 -60.26 47.68 -28.30
N LYS A 826 -59.34 46.69 -28.41
CA LYS A 826 -57.98 46.73 -29.03
C LYS A 826 -56.81 47.60 -28.45
N LYS A 827 -55.81 46.87 -27.91
CA LYS A 827 -54.37 46.78 -28.30
C LYS A 827 -53.41 48.02 -28.33
N ARG A 828 -52.15 47.74 -27.92
CA ARG A 828 -50.85 48.43 -28.22
C ARG A 828 -50.54 49.73 -27.42
N VAL A 829 -49.28 50.11 -27.06
CA VAL A 829 -47.95 49.40 -27.03
C VAL A 829 -46.84 50.20 -26.25
N PHE A 830 -45.75 49.51 -25.85
CA PHE A 830 -44.34 49.96 -25.57
C PHE A 830 -43.90 50.83 -24.36
N THR A 831 -42.72 50.43 -23.82
CA THR A 831 -41.65 51.20 -23.10
C THR A 831 -41.93 51.91 -21.74
N GLY A 832 -40.93 52.07 -20.84
CA GLY A 832 -39.53 51.59 -20.85
C GLY A 832 -38.59 52.32 -19.85
N ILE A 833 -37.28 51.98 -19.86
CA ILE A 833 -36.14 52.51 -19.05
C ILE A 833 -35.96 51.85 -17.64
N LYS A 834 -34.79 51.41 -17.10
CA LYS A 834 -33.46 50.89 -17.58
C LYS A 834 -32.24 51.50 -16.84
N MET A 835 -31.25 50.66 -16.46
CA MET A 835 -29.76 50.86 -16.26
C MET A 835 -29.25 49.91 -15.13
N THR A 836 -27.97 49.53 -14.87
CA THR A 836 -26.65 49.24 -15.54
C THR A 836 -25.76 48.54 -14.48
N CYS A 837 -24.66 47.78 -14.65
CA CYS A 837 -23.75 47.29 -15.72
C CYS A 837 -23.17 45.90 -15.24
N LEU A 838 -22.64 44.94 -16.02
CA LEU A 838 -21.42 44.83 -16.87
C LEU A 838 -20.05 44.89 -16.13
N PRO A 839 -18.96 44.17 -16.56
CA PRO A 839 -18.75 43.45 -17.86
C PRO A 839 -17.92 42.10 -17.92
N THR A 840 -18.40 41.09 -18.71
CA THR A 840 -17.64 40.16 -19.65
C THR A 840 -16.49 39.23 -19.13
N LYS A 841 -15.93 38.18 -19.81
CA LYS A 841 -15.78 37.68 -21.22
C LYS A 841 -15.80 36.10 -21.28
N LEU A 842 -16.41 35.39 -22.26
CA LEU A 842 -15.90 34.84 -23.57
C LEU A 842 -14.73 33.79 -23.51
N GLY A 843 -14.70 32.66 -24.27
CA GLY A 843 -15.70 31.96 -25.12
C GLY A 843 -15.14 30.90 -26.14
N PHE A 844 -16.05 30.07 -26.72
CA PHE A 844 -16.07 29.39 -28.06
C PHE A 844 -15.03 28.36 -28.63
N GLY A 845 -15.56 27.29 -29.28
CA GLY A 845 -14.91 26.43 -30.33
C GLY A 845 -15.24 24.92 -30.18
N LYS A 846 -16.07 24.22 -30.98
CA LYS A 846 -16.11 23.82 -32.43
C LYS A 846 -15.72 22.33 -32.67
N THR A 847 -16.45 21.64 -33.56
CA THR A 847 -16.34 20.20 -33.94
C THR A 847 -15.61 19.99 -35.29
N PRO A 848 -15.23 18.74 -35.65
CA PRO A 848 -16.02 17.98 -36.66
C PRO A 848 -16.01 16.42 -36.47
N LEU A 849 -16.59 15.67 -37.43
CA LEU A 849 -16.64 14.20 -37.51
C LEU A 849 -15.52 13.61 -38.42
N LEU A 850 -15.21 12.30 -38.31
CA LEU A 850 -15.28 11.29 -39.41
C LEU A 850 -14.60 9.92 -39.08
N PHE A 851 -15.36 8.83 -39.25
CA PHE A 851 -15.07 7.49 -39.83
C PHE A 851 -13.76 6.67 -39.60
N SER A 852 -13.99 5.33 -39.62
CA SER A 852 -13.13 4.20 -40.08
C SER A 852 -12.49 3.24 -39.04
N PHE A 853 -12.41 1.96 -39.43
CA PHE A 853 -11.84 0.80 -38.71
C PHE A 853 -10.45 0.43 -39.32
N PRO A 854 -9.85 -0.77 -39.15
CA PRO A 854 -8.99 -1.12 -38.01
C PRO A 854 -7.59 -1.67 -38.42
N VAL A 855 -6.63 -1.63 -37.49
CA VAL A 855 -5.51 -2.58 -37.37
C VAL A 855 -5.25 -2.81 -35.88
#